data_AF-A0A1J4TVS9-F1
#
_entry.id   AF-A0A1J4TVS9-F1
#
_cell.length_a   1.000
_cell.length_b   1.000
_cell.length_c   1.000
_cell.angle_alpha   90.00
_cell.angle_beta   90.00
_cell.angle_gamma   90.00
#
_symmetry.space_group_name_H-M   'P 1'
#
loop_
_entity.id
_entity.type
_entity.pdbx_description
1 polymer ?
#
loop_
_entity_poly.entity_id
_entity_poly.type
_entity_poly.pdbx_seq_one_letter_code
_entity_poly.pdbx_strand_id
1 'polypeptide(L)'
;MKKINTFVVFSWLIFFSVFLLPQSSTFTVEAYKQFLSTHQNMNGGELLQLHNAGTFLNQISAQTQNALFLDSIIFKYNLTEYEKSLIEKNGFMVSDRLKTNSVGSAFIDIFRKDLPLFISTDAILHSLHLSYDNILKDVECGYLIPKLTDVLDLIHKQIPALQSRYAANPEMTKSLEDIDLYLGVAQKLLTGNVNFYYPTNTTEQTKILMKINSYKLQQYTLFSENCRDIDFSQFKVRGHYTDQYKPELGRYFQAMMWLGRTEFYLIRPNADPLSCPRQTDADIQRQIIDALLLSEMLNLSGSQTTFDEIDDVIKFFVGESDNVTFTNLAYLKNAVQINDPSNLLDTNRVNDFQNELKKNDFAYQRILSQVLAASEVDSIVPASAFLFLGQRFIIDSYIFSQVVYDRIKYNNSFIKRMLPNSLDVLFALGNDAAGQLLQKELEQYHYSTNLASLRYLTDAYSDDFWKSSMYNAWLQSIRALNPPSERSSLPQFMQTAAYWQSKMNTQLASWTQLRHDNLLYGKQSYSGGSTCSFPHVYVEPFPQFYNNLKQYANIAKQKFQTLSFSQDYYKEPMLKYFQRLDEISDTLGTIAEKELNTQTLTTEEMKFLKCAVTLNQWPACGEPMYNGWIFSLFYGTSLEDESVVADVHT
;
A
#
# COMPACT_ATOMS: atom_id res chain seq x y z
N MET A 1 -13.78 34.56 -13.96
CA MET A 1 -14.57 34.29 -12.72
C MET A 1 -15.36 33.01 -12.98
N LYS A 2 -15.27 31.87 -12.29
CA LYS A 2 -14.70 31.46 -11.01
C LYS A 2 -13.56 30.47 -11.25
N LYS A 3 -12.41 30.68 -10.60
CA LYS A 3 -11.39 29.63 -10.42
C LYS A 3 -12.00 28.59 -9.50
N ILE A 4 -12.32 27.40 -10.02
CA ILE A 4 -12.63 26.25 -9.17
C ILE A 4 -11.32 25.89 -8.48
N ASN A 5 -11.29 26.14 -7.17
CA ASN A 5 -10.13 25.96 -6.31
C ASN A 5 -9.64 24.51 -6.37
N THR A 6 -8.38 24.34 -6.75
CA THR A 6 -7.54 23.14 -6.59
C THR A 6 -7.29 22.76 -5.11
N PHE A 7 -8.07 23.34 -4.19
CA PHE A 7 -8.05 23.13 -2.74
C PHE A 7 -8.91 21.94 -2.29
N VAL A 8 -9.74 21.39 -3.20
CA VAL A 8 -10.71 20.32 -2.87
C VAL A 8 -10.09 18.91 -2.93
N VAL A 9 -8.93 18.72 -3.57
CA VAL A 9 -8.31 17.38 -3.69
C VAL A 9 -7.52 16.97 -2.45
N PHE A 10 -6.89 17.94 -1.75
CA PHE A 10 -6.29 17.73 -0.42
C PHE A 10 -7.33 17.28 0.63
N SER A 11 -8.62 17.41 0.31
CA SER A 11 -9.75 17.33 1.22
C SER A 11 -10.56 16.03 1.09
N TRP A 12 -10.14 15.04 0.30
CA TRP A 12 -10.93 13.80 0.14
C TRP A 12 -10.22 12.54 0.66
N LEU A 13 -8.90 12.41 0.50
CA LEU A 13 -8.17 11.23 0.98
C LEU A 13 -7.74 11.31 2.44
N ILE A 14 -7.42 12.50 2.94
CA ILE A 14 -7.13 12.70 4.35
C ILE A 14 -8.43 12.66 5.18
N PHE A 15 -9.57 13.02 4.57
CA PHE A 15 -10.85 13.21 5.26
C PHE A 15 -11.49 11.93 5.78
N PHE A 16 -11.39 10.81 5.08
CA PHE A 16 -11.92 9.53 5.58
C PHE A 16 -10.93 8.78 6.47
N SER A 17 -9.64 9.13 6.41
CA SER A 17 -8.60 8.42 7.15
C SER A 17 -8.58 8.70 8.67
N VAL A 18 -9.30 9.71 9.17
CA VAL A 18 -9.23 10.10 10.60
C VAL A 18 -10.38 9.51 11.45
N PHE A 19 -11.47 9.07 10.83
CA PHE A 19 -12.71 8.71 11.54
C PHE A 19 -12.78 7.26 12.06
N LEU A 20 -11.91 6.37 11.57
CA LEU A 20 -11.96 4.95 11.92
C LEU A 20 -11.20 4.60 13.22
N LEU A 21 -10.37 5.51 13.71
CA LEU A 21 -9.53 5.26 14.88
C LEU A 21 -9.94 6.16 16.04
N PRO A 22 -9.93 5.64 17.29
CA PRO A 22 -10.29 6.44 18.45
C PRO A 22 -9.47 7.73 18.55
N GLN A 23 -10.15 8.87 18.48
CA GLN A 23 -9.57 10.20 18.66
C GLN A 23 -9.91 10.75 20.04
N SER A 24 -9.09 11.67 20.53
CA SER A 24 -9.40 12.48 21.71
C SER A 24 -10.65 13.33 21.47
N SER A 25 -11.39 13.65 22.55
CA SER A 25 -12.60 14.48 22.49
C SER A 25 -12.34 15.92 22.02
N THR A 26 -11.08 16.34 21.95
CA THR A 26 -10.64 17.67 21.52
C THR A 26 -10.36 17.78 20.02
N PHE A 27 -10.26 16.67 19.30
CA PHE A 27 -10.01 16.70 17.85
C PHE A 27 -11.27 17.09 17.06
N THR A 28 -11.12 18.01 16.10
CA THR A 28 -12.16 18.30 15.10
C THR A 28 -11.54 18.41 13.71
N VAL A 29 -12.31 18.02 12.69
CA VAL A 29 -11.84 18.06 11.29
C VAL A 29 -11.65 19.51 10.83
N GLU A 30 -12.50 20.42 11.27
CA GLU A 30 -12.39 21.85 11.00
C GLU A 30 -11.09 22.43 11.53
N ALA A 31 -10.70 22.08 12.78
CA ALA A 31 -9.42 22.51 13.35
C ALA A 31 -8.24 21.93 12.57
N TYR A 32 -8.32 20.67 12.16
CA TYR A 32 -7.27 20.05 11.35
C TYR A 32 -7.13 20.69 9.95
N LYS A 33 -8.25 20.98 9.27
CA LYS A 33 -8.23 21.74 7.99
C LYS A 33 -7.61 23.12 8.18
N GLN A 34 -7.99 23.80 9.25
CA GLN A 34 -7.42 25.10 9.57
C GLN A 34 -5.92 24.99 9.79
N PHE A 35 -5.46 24.00 10.58
CA PHE A 35 -4.05 23.72 10.80
C PHE A 35 -3.28 23.48 9.48
N LEU A 36 -3.82 22.67 8.57
CA LEU A 36 -3.22 22.45 7.25
C LEU A 36 -3.13 23.75 6.44
N SER A 37 -4.19 24.57 6.47
CA SER A 37 -4.23 25.83 5.71
C SER A 37 -3.24 26.87 6.22
N THR A 38 -3.00 26.94 7.53
CA THR A 38 -2.08 27.92 8.14
C THR A 38 -0.61 27.50 8.04
N HIS A 39 -0.34 26.23 7.79
CA HIS A 39 1.02 25.67 7.75
C HIS A 39 1.41 25.16 6.35
N GLN A 40 0.81 25.69 5.29
CA GLN A 40 1.19 25.34 3.91
C GLN A 40 2.59 25.83 3.58
N ASN A 41 3.37 25.01 2.87
CA ASN A 41 4.74 25.32 2.46
C ASN A 41 5.67 25.65 3.63
N MET A 42 5.44 25.02 4.78
CA MET A 42 6.25 25.18 5.98
C MET A 42 7.69 24.71 5.71
N ASN A 43 8.67 25.50 6.12
CA ASN A 43 10.08 25.12 6.06
C ASN A 43 10.52 24.34 7.31
N GLY A 44 11.71 23.73 7.27
CA GLY A 44 12.23 22.94 8.39
C GLY A 44 12.39 23.73 9.69
N GLY A 45 12.79 25.01 9.61
CA GLY A 45 12.94 25.86 10.79
C GLY A 45 11.62 26.16 11.50
N GLU A 46 10.55 26.42 10.75
CA GLU A 46 9.20 26.61 11.29
C GLU A 46 8.68 25.34 11.97
N LEU A 47 8.93 24.16 11.40
CA LEU A 47 8.60 22.88 12.03
C LEU A 47 9.30 22.71 13.37
N LEU A 48 10.60 23.02 13.43
CA LEU A 48 11.39 22.94 14.67
C LEU A 48 11.01 23.98 15.72
N GLN A 49 10.43 25.11 15.30
CA GLN A 49 9.85 26.09 16.22
C GLN A 49 8.52 25.60 16.78
N LEU A 50 7.67 25.00 15.95
CA LEU A 50 6.40 24.41 16.37
C LEU A 50 6.61 23.22 17.33
N HIS A 51 7.63 22.40 17.06
CA HIS A 51 8.01 21.22 17.83
C HIS A 51 9.45 21.34 18.33
N ASN A 52 9.64 22.20 19.34
CA ASN A 52 10.97 22.50 19.88
C ASN A 52 11.44 21.42 20.86
N ALA A 53 12.53 20.72 20.51
CA ALA A 53 13.14 19.70 21.37
C ALA A 53 13.71 20.24 22.69
N GLY A 54 13.82 21.57 22.85
CA GLY A 54 14.37 22.24 24.00
C GLY A 54 15.91 22.17 24.07
N THR A 55 16.46 22.68 25.16
CA THR A 55 17.90 22.67 25.40
C THR A 55 18.33 21.41 26.15
N PHE A 56 19.54 20.95 25.87
CA PHE A 56 20.18 19.82 26.56
C PHE A 56 21.49 20.27 27.20
N LEU A 57 21.89 19.62 28.29
CA LEU A 57 23.22 19.83 28.86
C LEU A 57 24.30 19.29 27.91
N ASN A 58 25.33 20.10 27.67
CA ASN A 58 26.50 19.68 26.91
C ASN A 58 27.42 18.76 27.73
N GLN A 59 27.41 18.90 29.06
CA GLN A 59 28.15 18.05 29.99
C GLN A 59 27.46 18.03 31.36
N ILE A 60 27.66 16.95 32.12
CA ILE A 60 27.24 16.86 33.53
C ILE A 60 28.20 17.65 34.43
N SER A 61 27.76 18.02 35.63
CA SER A 61 28.63 18.64 36.65
C SER A 61 28.96 17.69 37.81
N ALA A 62 28.39 16.49 37.82
CA ALA A 62 28.60 15.51 38.88
C ALA A 62 30.02 14.92 38.83
N GLN A 63 30.65 14.78 40.00
CA GLN A 63 31.95 14.14 40.15
C GLN A 63 31.78 12.62 40.04
N THR A 64 32.19 12.03 38.91
CA THR A 64 32.12 10.59 38.65
C THR A 64 33.08 9.78 39.54
N GLN A 65 34.10 10.40 40.11
CA GLN A 65 35.13 9.78 40.95
C GLN A 65 34.58 9.07 42.19
N ASN A 66 33.41 9.49 42.68
CA ASN A 66 32.75 8.89 43.85
C ASN A 66 31.66 7.87 43.47
N ALA A 67 31.54 7.51 42.18
CA ALA A 67 30.56 6.53 41.73
C ALA A 67 30.94 5.13 42.25
N LEU A 68 29.97 4.45 42.86
CA LEU A 68 30.15 3.10 43.39
C LEU A 68 30.60 2.13 42.29
N PHE A 69 31.61 1.32 42.58
CA PHE A 69 32.18 0.28 41.69
C PHE A 69 32.79 0.78 40.37
N LEU A 70 32.98 2.09 40.18
CA LEU A 70 33.59 2.61 38.95
C LEU A 70 35.03 2.11 38.75
N ASP A 71 35.80 2.00 39.83
CA ASP A 71 37.14 1.41 39.85
C ASP A 71 37.16 -0.04 39.34
N SER A 72 36.19 -0.84 39.81
CA SER A 72 36.00 -2.23 39.42
C SER A 72 35.60 -2.35 37.96
N ILE A 73 34.70 -1.49 37.47
CA ILE A 73 34.31 -1.43 36.06
C ILE A 73 35.53 -1.06 35.19
N ILE A 74 36.28 -0.03 35.57
CA ILE A 74 37.51 0.40 34.86
C ILE A 74 38.51 -0.76 34.77
N PHE A 75 38.76 -1.46 35.89
CA PHE A 75 39.71 -2.55 35.95
C PHE A 75 39.25 -3.77 35.13
N LYS A 76 38.01 -4.26 35.36
CA LYS A 76 37.51 -5.50 34.74
C LYS A 76 37.28 -5.38 33.23
N TYR A 77 36.95 -4.19 32.73
CA TYR A 77 36.76 -3.95 31.28
C TYR A 77 37.92 -3.21 30.61
N ASN A 78 38.96 -2.87 31.38
CA ASN A 78 40.12 -2.12 30.93
C ASN A 78 39.71 -0.86 30.14
N LEU A 79 38.95 0.03 30.78
CA LEU A 79 38.42 1.22 30.12
C LEU A 79 39.55 2.16 29.68
N THR A 80 39.46 2.62 28.43
CA THR A 80 40.40 3.59 27.84
C THR A 80 40.18 4.99 28.42
N GLU A 81 41.18 5.87 28.30
CA GLU A 81 41.03 7.28 28.73
C GLU A 81 39.91 8.00 27.98
N TYR A 82 39.70 7.66 26.71
CA TYR A 82 38.58 8.20 25.94
C TYR A 82 37.23 7.76 26.51
N GLU A 83 37.05 6.47 26.79
CA GLU A 83 35.84 5.92 27.44
C GLU A 83 35.57 6.57 28.80
N LYS A 84 36.61 6.77 29.62
CA LYS A 84 36.51 7.49 30.90
C LYS A 84 36.06 8.94 30.70
N SER A 85 36.63 9.63 29.70
CA SER A 85 36.25 11.02 29.39
C SER A 85 34.77 11.14 28.96
N LEU A 86 34.21 10.12 28.31
CA LEU A 86 32.79 10.09 27.95
C LEU A 86 31.90 9.91 29.18
N ILE A 87 32.32 9.09 30.16
CA ILE A 87 31.62 8.94 31.44
C ILE A 87 31.65 10.27 32.21
N GLU A 88 32.79 10.94 32.29
CA GLU A 88 32.91 12.26 32.93
C GLU A 88 32.03 13.32 32.26
N LYS A 89 31.98 13.30 30.92
CA LYS A 89 31.17 14.27 30.16
C LYS A 89 29.68 14.01 30.26
N ASN A 90 29.24 12.76 30.08
CA ASN A 90 27.82 12.44 29.88
C ASN A 90 27.18 11.68 31.06
N GLY A 91 27.97 11.17 31.99
CA GLY A 91 27.53 10.25 33.05
C GLY A 91 27.36 8.80 32.61
N PHE A 92 27.55 8.51 31.33
CA PHE A 92 27.52 7.17 30.76
C PHE A 92 28.31 7.12 29.45
N MET A 93 28.53 5.92 28.93
CA MET A 93 29.09 5.71 27.59
C MET A 93 28.53 4.43 26.96
N VAL A 94 28.72 4.28 25.66
CA VAL A 94 28.45 3.04 24.91
C VAL A 94 29.75 2.65 24.20
N SER A 95 30.21 1.41 24.38
CA SER A 95 31.47 0.93 23.82
C SER A 95 31.26 -0.26 22.89
N ASP A 96 31.61 -0.09 21.62
CA ASP A 96 31.57 -1.16 20.62
C ASP A 96 32.67 -2.22 20.85
N ARG A 97 33.77 -1.84 21.54
CA ARG A 97 34.85 -2.76 21.92
C ARG A 97 34.37 -3.87 22.86
N LEU A 98 33.36 -3.58 23.67
CA LEU A 98 32.79 -4.51 24.66
C LEU A 98 31.52 -5.21 24.14
N LYS A 99 31.26 -5.15 22.84
CA LYS A 99 30.12 -5.78 22.22
C LYS A 99 30.12 -7.29 22.45
N THR A 100 28.96 -7.83 22.77
CA THR A 100 28.72 -9.27 22.93
C THR A 100 27.83 -9.81 21.81
N ASN A 101 27.74 -11.14 21.70
CA ASN A 101 26.92 -11.79 20.69
C ASN A 101 25.42 -11.83 21.06
N SER A 102 25.10 -11.75 22.36
CA SER A 102 23.71 -11.69 22.82
C SER A 102 23.57 -10.90 24.12
N VAL A 103 22.35 -10.41 24.37
CA VAL A 103 21.99 -9.75 25.64
C VAL A 103 22.21 -10.68 26.84
N GLY A 104 21.86 -11.97 26.70
CA GLY A 104 22.09 -12.97 27.76
C GLY A 104 23.58 -13.14 28.10
N SER A 105 24.45 -13.17 27.09
CA SER A 105 25.91 -13.24 27.32
C SER A 105 26.45 -11.99 28.02
N ALA A 106 25.89 -10.81 27.75
CA ALA A 106 26.28 -9.57 28.42
C ALA A 106 25.91 -9.60 29.91
N PHE A 107 24.68 -10.00 30.25
CA PHE A 107 24.25 -10.13 31.65
C PHE A 107 25.08 -11.17 32.41
N ILE A 108 25.35 -12.33 31.80
CA ILE A 108 26.18 -13.38 32.43
C ILE A 108 27.62 -12.89 32.64
N ASP A 109 28.18 -12.11 31.71
CA ASP A 109 29.53 -11.54 31.85
C ASP A 109 29.61 -10.56 33.04
N ILE A 110 28.63 -9.66 33.17
CA ILE A 110 28.52 -8.73 34.31
C ILE A 110 28.41 -9.53 35.62
N PHE A 111 27.54 -10.54 35.66
CA PHE A 111 27.33 -11.40 36.82
C PHE A 111 28.62 -12.13 37.23
N ARG A 112 29.34 -12.73 36.28
CA ARG A 112 30.61 -13.46 36.54
C ARG A 112 31.75 -12.56 37.01
N LYS A 113 31.68 -11.26 36.74
CA LYS A 113 32.69 -10.28 37.15
C LYS A 113 32.36 -9.57 38.47
N ASP A 114 31.23 -9.92 39.09
CA ASP A 114 30.69 -9.29 40.31
C ASP A 114 30.50 -7.77 40.14
N LEU A 115 30.05 -7.33 38.96
CA LEU A 115 29.84 -5.92 38.64
C LEU A 115 28.37 -5.51 38.84
N PRO A 116 28.10 -4.23 39.17
CA PRO A 116 26.73 -3.72 39.28
C PRO A 116 26.01 -3.77 37.92
N LEU A 117 24.69 -3.97 37.96
CA LEU A 117 23.88 -4.12 36.77
C LEU A 117 22.96 -2.92 36.52
N PHE A 118 23.03 -2.37 35.31
CA PHE A 118 22.03 -1.44 34.78
C PHE A 118 21.12 -2.18 33.80
N ILE A 119 19.81 -2.15 34.05
CA ILE A 119 18.80 -2.70 33.14
C ILE A 119 18.29 -1.57 32.27
N SER A 120 18.69 -1.56 31.00
CA SER A 120 18.25 -0.56 30.04
C SER A 120 16.86 -0.88 29.48
N THR A 121 16.19 0.14 28.96
CA THR A 121 14.97 -0.01 28.17
C THR A 121 15.20 -0.89 26.93
N ASP A 122 16.41 -0.84 26.33
CA ASP A 122 16.81 -1.69 25.21
C ASP A 122 16.75 -3.18 25.56
N ALA A 123 17.25 -3.57 26.74
CA ALA A 123 17.24 -4.96 27.17
C ALA A 123 15.81 -5.49 27.33
N ILE A 124 14.93 -4.69 27.93
CA ILE A 124 13.53 -5.06 28.12
C ILE A 124 12.77 -5.14 26.79
N LEU A 125 12.95 -4.16 25.90
CA LEU A 125 12.30 -4.15 24.58
C LEU A 125 12.82 -5.27 23.67
N HIS A 126 14.11 -5.60 23.74
CA HIS A 126 14.65 -6.74 23.00
C HIS A 126 14.11 -8.08 23.53
N SER A 127 13.98 -8.23 24.85
CA SER A 127 13.31 -9.41 25.43
C SER A 127 11.84 -9.50 25.01
N LEU A 128 11.13 -8.37 25.00
CA LEU A 128 9.74 -8.30 24.49
C LEU A 128 9.67 -8.75 23.03
N HIS A 129 10.53 -8.24 22.15
CA HIS A 129 10.62 -8.64 20.75
C HIS A 129 10.80 -10.16 20.59
N LEU A 130 11.80 -10.75 21.25
CA LEU A 130 12.04 -12.19 21.15
C LEU A 130 10.87 -13.02 21.68
N SER A 131 10.21 -12.57 22.75
CA SER A 131 9.02 -13.23 23.27
C SER A 131 7.82 -13.07 22.33
N TYR A 132 7.60 -11.87 21.79
CA TYR A 132 6.51 -11.56 20.87
C TYR A 132 6.62 -12.38 19.59
N ASP A 133 7.79 -12.41 18.95
CA ASP A 133 8.08 -13.19 17.74
C ASP A 133 7.80 -14.69 17.96
N ASN A 134 8.25 -15.25 19.09
CA ASN A 134 8.00 -16.66 19.41
C ASN A 134 6.53 -16.96 19.75
N ILE A 135 5.86 -16.08 20.49
CA ILE A 135 4.42 -16.21 20.76
C ILE A 135 3.63 -16.15 19.45
N LEU A 136 3.97 -15.22 18.56
CA LEU A 136 3.30 -15.10 17.26
C LEU A 136 3.50 -16.36 16.41
N LYS A 137 4.73 -16.89 16.32
CA LYS A 137 4.99 -18.20 15.67
C LYS A 137 4.15 -19.32 16.24
N ASP A 138 4.03 -19.41 17.57
CA ASP A 138 3.29 -20.48 18.21
C ASP A 138 1.78 -20.33 18.01
N VAL A 139 1.26 -19.10 17.99
CA VAL A 139 -0.13 -18.80 17.60
C VAL A 139 -0.36 -19.15 16.13
N GLU A 140 0.57 -18.81 15.24
CA GLU A 140 0.47 -19.15 13.82
C GLU A 140 0.42 -20.65 13.60
N CYS A 141 1.37 -21.39 14.15
CA CYS A 141 1.44 -22.86 14.03
C CYS A 141 0.28 -23.56 14.74
N GLY A 142 -0.04 -23.15 15.95
CA GLY A 142 -0.98 -23.86 16.82
C GLY A 142 -2.44 -23.47 16.63
N TYR A 143 -2.72 -22.28 16.10
CA TYR A 143 -4.07 -21.72 16.02
C TYR A 143 -4.46 -21.28 14.61
N LEU A 144 -3.68 -20.40 13.98
CA LEU A 144 -4.08 -19.77 12.71
C LEU A 144 -3.96 -20.73 11.51
N ILE A 145 -2.86 -21.48 11.37
CA ILE A 145 -2.66 -22.40 10.25
C ILE A 145 -3.74 -23.50 10.21
N PRO A 146 -4.05 -24.22 11.31
CA PRO A 146 -5.10 -25.24 11.29
C PRO A 146 -6.47 -24.65 10.93
N LYS A 147 -6.88 -23.56 11.59
CA LYS A 147 -8.18 -22.93 11.35
C LYS A 147 -8.30 -22.38 9.93
N LEU A 148 -7.25 -21.76 9.41
CA LEU A 148 -7.25 -21.28 8.03
C LEU A 148 -7.36 -22.44 7.03
N THR A 149 -6.67 -23.56 7.31
CA THR A 149 -6.77 -24.77 6.49
C THR A 149 -8.22 -25.28 6.46
N ASP A 150 -8.86 -25.38 7.62
CA ASP A 150 -10.25 -25.85 7.74
C ASP A 150 -11.23 -24.89 7.04
N VAL A 151 -11.09 -23.58 7.26
CA VAL A 151 -11.94 -22.56 6.63
C VAL A 151 -11.81 -22.62 5.11
N LEU A 152 -10.59 -22.67 4.57
CA LEU A 152 -10.38 -22.75 3.13
C LEU A 152 -10.95 -24.05 2.55
N ASP A 153 -10.78 -25.19 3.21
CA ASP A 153 -11.33 -26.49 2.78
C ASP A 153 -12.87 -26.49 2.77
N LEU A 154 -13.50 -26.05 3.86
CA LEU A 154 -14.96 -26.02 4.01
C LEU A 154 -15.64 -25.07 3.02
N ILE A 155 -15.05 -23.90 2.80
CA ILE A 155 -15.53 -22.91 1.83
C ILE A 155 -15.38 -23.47 0.41
N HIS A 156 -14.19 -23.95 0.04
CA HIS A 156 -13.94 -24.46 -1.32
C HIS A 156 -14.86 -25.65 -1.69
N LYS A 157 -15.23 -26.49 -0.72
CA LYS A 157 -16.23 -27.55 -0.90
C LYS A 157 -17.64 -27.07 -1.26
N GLN A 158 -17.94 -25.77 -1.15
CA GLN A 158 -19.23 -25.21 -1.54
C GLN A 158 -19.34 -24.90 -3.05
N ILE A 159 -18.24 -24.97 -3.82
CA ILE A 159 -18.27 -24.67 -5.27
C ILE A 159 -19.35 -25.47 -6.02
N PRO A 160 -19.54 -26.79 -5.82
CA PRO A 160 -20.61 -27.53 -6.50
C PRO A 160 -22.02 -27.06 -6.17
N ALA A 161 -22.24 -26.59 -4.93
CA ALA A 161 -23.54 -26.05 -4.50
C ALA A 161 -23.83 -24.71 -5.20
N LEU A 162 -22.83 -23.82 -5.28
CA LEU A 162 -22.95 -22.57 -6.04
C LEU A 162 -23.16 -22.82 -7.54
N GLN A 163 -22.39 -23.74 -8.14
CA GLN A 163 -22.56 -24.11 -9.56
C GLN A 163 -23.99 -24.60 -9.82
N SER A 164 -24.57 -25.38 -8.91
CA SER A 164 -25.95 -25.86 -9.03
C SER A 164 -26.95 -24.71 -8.89
N ARG A 165 -26.73 -23.78 -7.95
CA ARG A 165 -27.58 -22.62 -7.70
C ARG A 165 -27.64 -21.66 -8.90
N TYR A 166 -26.48 -21.40 -9.53
CA TYR A 166 -26.35 -20.44 -10.62
C TYR A 166 -26.34 -21.08 -12.02
N ALA A 167 -26.72 -22.36 -12.13
CA ALA A 167 -26.71 -23.09 -13.41
C ALA A 167 -27.60 -22.44 -14.49
N ALA A 168 -28.62 -21.68 -14.10
CA ALA A 168 -29.51 -20.95 -15.00
C ALA A 168 -28.93 -19.60 -15.49
N ASN A 169 -27.77 -19.17 -14.98
CA ASN A 169 -27.14 -17.89 -15.29
C ASN A 169 -25.75 -18.14 -15.90
N PRO A 170 -25.63 -18.38 -17.22
CA PRO A 170 -24.35 -18.68 -17.87
C PRO A 170 -23.28 -17.62 -17.64
N GLU A 171 -23.68 -16.35 -17.51
CA GLU A 171 -22.80 -15.21 -17.24
C GLU A 171 -22.06 -15.31 -15.89
N MET A 172 -22.59 -16.07 -14.92
CA MET A 172 -21.96 -16.31 -13.62
C MET A 172 -20.81 -17.32 -13.68
N THR A 173 -20.73 -18.14 -14.75
CA THR A 173 -19.76 -19.24 -14.86
C THR A 173 -18.33 -18.75 -14.64
N LYS A 174 -18.00 -17.59 -15.20
CA LYS A 174 -16.64 -17.05 -15.12
C LYS A 174 -16.27 -16.62 -13.69
N SER A 175 -17.19 -15.99 -12.97
CA SER A 175 -17.01 -15.67 -11.55
C SER A 175 -16.89 -16.91 -10.67
N LEU A 176 -17.61 -17.99 -11.00
CA LEU A 176 -17.48 -19.27 -10.30
C LEU A 176 -16.11 -19.93 -10.53
N GLU A 177 -15.59 -19.87 -11.76
CA GLU A 177 -14.22 -20.29 -12.07
C GLU A 177 -13.18 -19.47 -11.29
N ASP A 178 -13.40 -18.15 -11.16
CA ASP A 178 -12.49 -17.24 -10.48
C ASP A 178 -12.38 -17.52 -8.98
N ILE A 179 -13.52 -17.72 -8.29
CA ILE A 179 -13.51 -18.03 -6.86
C ILE A 179 -12.96 -19.44 -6.57
N ASP A 180 -13.17 -20.41 -7.46
CA ASP A 180 -12.52 -21.73 -7.41
C ASP A 180 -10.99 -21.58 -7.55
N LEU A 181 -10.53 -20.77 -8.51
CA LEU A 181 -9.11 -20.47 -8.69
C LEU A 181 -8.51 -19.75 -7.48
N TYR A 182 -9.18 -18.71 -6.97
CA TYR A 182 -8.72 -17.90 -5.85
C TYR A 182 -8.51 -18.73 -4.58
N LEU A 183 -9.53 -19.50 -4.18
CA LEU A 183 -9.48 -20.35 -3.00
C LEU A 183 -8.50 -21.50 -3.19
N GLY A 184 -8.49 -22.11 -4.38
CA GLY A 184 -7.61 -23.23 -4.66
C GLY A 184 -6.13 -22.85 -4.73
N VAL A 185 -5.78 -21.65 -5.21
CA VAL A 185 -4.40 -21.11 -5.10
C VAL A 185 -4.01 -20.94 -3.64
N ALA A 186 -4.90 -20.39 -2.79
CA ALA A 186 -4.64 -20.24 -1.35
C ALA A 186 -4.39 -21.59 -0.67
N GLN A 187 -5.25 -22.59 -0.93
CA GLN A 187 -5.09 -23.96 -0.41
C GLN A 187 -3.80 -24.61 -0.91
N LYS A 188 -3.47 -24.44 -2.20
CA LYS A 188 -2.25 -24.98 -2.80
C LYS A 188 -1.00 -24.40 -2.15
N LEU A 189 -0.99 -23.10 -1.87
CA LEU A 189 0.11 -22.43 -1.17
C LEU A 189 0.24 -22.93 0.28
N LEU A 190 -0.89 -23.08 1.00
CA LEU A 190 -0.89 -23.46 2.42
C LEU A 190 -0.56 -24.94 2.67
N THR A 191 -1.20 -25.83 1.91
CA THR A 191 -1.16 -27.29 2.16
C THR A 191 -0.33 -28.07 1.16
N GLY A 192 0.02 -27.46 0.02
CA GLY A 192 0.66 -28.14 -1.10
C GLY A 192 -0.30 -28.93 -1.99
N ASN A 193 -1.59 -29.02 -1.64
CA ASN A 193 -2.59 -29.80 -2.37
C ASN A 193 -3.85 -28.97 -2.64
N VAL A 194 -4.52 -29.26 -3.76
CA VAL A 194 -5.82 -28.67 -4.14
C VAL A 194 -6.47 -29.58 -5.18
N ASN A 195 -7.79 -29.71 -5.13
CA ASN A 195 -8.58 -30.34 -6.19
C ASN A 195 -9.58 -29.31 -6.73
N PHE A 196 -9.26 -28.70 -7.87
CA PHE A 196 -10.15 -27.73 -8.50
C PHE A 196 -11.43 -28.39 -8.99
N TYR A 197 -12.57 -27.71 -8.83
CA TYR A 197 -13.82 -28.13 -9.46
C TYR A 197 -13.78 -27.92 -10.97
N TYR A 198 -13.23 -26.78 -11.42
CA TYR A 198 -13.04 -26.50 -12.83
C TYR A 198 -11.63 -26.93 -13.27
N PRO A 199 -11.48 -27.95 -14.14
CA PRO A 199 -10.16 -28.48 -14.48
C PRO A 199 -9.22 -27.45 -15.14
N THR A 200 -9.78 -26.46 -15.85
CA THR A 200 -9.06 -25.34 -16.47
C THR A 200 -8.23 -24.55 -15.47
N ASN A 201 -8.66 -24.47 -14.21
CA ASN A 201 -7.97 -23.74 -13.14
C ASN A 201 -6.63 -24.37 -12.75
N THR A 202 -6.40 -25.66 -13.05
CA THR A 202 -5.10 -26.30 -12.79
C THR A 202 -3.97 -25.64 -13.59
N THR A 203 -4.25 -25.27 -14.85
CA THR A 203 -3.29 -24.58 -15.72
C THR A 203 -3.05 -23.15 -15.24
N GLU A 204 -4.10 -22.42 -14.88
CA GLU A 204 -3.98 -21.04 -14.36
C GLU A 204 -3.25 -20.98 -13.01
N GLN A 205 -3.57 -21.88 -12.09
CA GLN A 205 -2.86 -22.04 -10.83
C GLN A 205 -1.36 -22.26 -11.05
N THR A 206 -0.98 -23.07 -12.05
CA THR A 206 0.44 -23.30 -12.37
C THR A 206 1.13 -22.02 -12.84
N LYS A 207 0.48 -21.23 -13.70
CA LYS A 207 0.99 -19.92 -14.14
C LYS A 207 1.15 -18.95 -12.97
N ILE A 208 0.16 -18.88 -12.07
CA ILE A 208 0.22 -18.03 -10.87
C ILE A 208 1.40 -18.42 -9.99
N LEU A 209 1.59 -19.72 -9.71
CA LEU A 209 2.72 -20.17 -8.90
C LEU A 209 4.08 -19.87 -9.55
N MET A 210 4.20 -19.97 -10.89
CA MET A 210 5.42 -19.56 -11.59
C MET A 210 5.71 -18.07 -11.41
N LYS A 211 4.67 -17.22 -11.43
CA LYS A 211 4.80 -15.77 -11.18
C LYS A 211 5.18 -15.47 -9.74
N ILE A 212 4.53 -16.12 -8.78
CA ILE A 212 4.87 -16.05 -7.34
C ILE A 212 6.35 -16.38 -7.13
N ASN A 213 6.84 -17.49 -7.71
CA ASN A 213 8.23 -17.93 -7.58
C ASN A 213 9.24 -17.06 -8.34
N SER A 214 8.77 -16.14 -9.19
CA SER A 214 9.65 -15.22 -9.92
C SER A 214 10.12 -14.04 -9.07
N TYR A 215 9.36 -13.68 -8.03
CA TYR A 215 9.59 -12.51 -7.17
C TYR A 215 9.80 -11.19 -7.92
N LYS A 216 9.07 -10.99 -9.03
CA LYS A 216 9.18 -9.81 -9.90
C LYS A 216 7.83 -9.12 -10.06
N LEU A 217 7.86 -7.83 -10.41
CA LEU A 217 6.70 -7.15 -10.97
C LEU A 217 6.32 -7.84 -12.29
N GLN A 218 5.10 -8.35 -12.37
CA GLN A 218 4.61 -9.00 -13.58
C GLN A 218 3.14 -8.69 -13.85
N GLN A 219 2.76 -8.79 -15.11
CA GLN A 219 1.40 -8.60 -15.57
C GLN A 219 0.61 -9.90 -15.44
N TYR A 220 -0.64 -9.81 -14.97
CA TYR A 220 -1.58 -10.94 -14.96
C TYR A 220 -3.04 -10.46 -15.01
N THR A 221 -3.90 -11.21 -15.70
CA THR A 221 -5.36 -11.00 -15.79
C THR A 221 -6.04 -11.58 -14.57
N LEU A 222 -5.92 -10.86 -13.45
CA LEU A 222 -6.44 -11.30 -12.16
C LEU A 222 -7.95 -11.00 -12.07
N PHE A 223 -8.78 -12.02 -12.29
CA PHE A 223 -10.24 -11.95 -12.20
C PHE A 223 -10.86 -10.82 -13.05
N SER A 224 -10.28 -10.62 -14.23
CA SER A 224 -10.60 -9.55 -15.16
C SER A 224 -10.10 -9.90 -16.56
N GLU A 225 -10.63 -9.24 -17.58
CA GLU A 225 -10.13 -9.33 -18.96
C GLU A 225 -8.88 -8.48 -19.15
N ASN A 226 -8.83 -7.30 -18.54
CA ASN A 226 -7.65 -6.45 -18.55
C ASN A 226 -6.64 -6.90 -17.49
N CYS A 227 -5.35 -6.91 -17.83
CA CYS A 227 -4.30 -7.29 -16.87
C CYS A 227 -4.09 -6.24 -15.77
N ARG A 228 -3.31 -6.60 -14.75
CA ARG A 228 -2.76 -5.69 -13.72
C ARG A 228 -1.27 -5.93 -13.55
N ASP A 229 -0.55 -4.88 -13.18
CA ASP A 229 0.84 -4.96 -12.73
C ASP A 229 0.86 -5.41 -11.26
N ILE A 230 1.31 -6.64 -11.01
CA ILE A 230 1.31 -7.27 -9.68
C ILE A 230 2.75 -7.48 -9.20
N ASP A 231 3.04 -6.98 -8.00
CA ASP A 231 4.34 -7.15 -7.35
C ASP A 231 4.43 -8.52 -6.65
N PHE A 232 4.88 -9.55 -7.39
CA PHE A 232 5.08 -10.87 -6.82
C PHE A 232 6.30 -10.96 -5.90
N SER A 233 7.13 -9.92 -5.75
CA SER A 233 8.25 -9.92 -4.81
C SER A 233 7.79 -10.02 -3.34
N GLN A 234 6.54 -9.65 -3.06
CA GLN A 234 5.95 -9.75 -1.72
C GLN A 234 5.76 -11.18 -1.23
N PHE A 235 5.73 -12.16 -2.13
CA PHE A 235 5.63 -13.58 -1.78
C PHE A 235 6.97 -14.20 -1.35
N LYS A 236 8.06 -13.43 -1.39
CA LYS A 236 9.37 -13.92 -0.90
C LYS A 236 9.31 -14.09 0.61
N VAL A 237 9.37 -15.36 1.04
CA VAL A 237 9.40 -15.75 2.46
C VAL A 237 10.59 -15.08 3.16
N ARG A 238 10.34 -14.44 4.31
CA ARG A 238 11.31 -13.61 5.05
C ARG A 238 10.96 -13.57 6.54
N GLY A 239 11.86 -13.05 7.37
CA GLY A 239 11.68 -13.02 8.82
C GLY A 239 11.64 -14.42 9.41
N HIS A 240 10.80 -14.66 10.41
CA HIS A 240 10.69 -15.98 11.01
C HIS A 240 10.08 -17.07 10.12
N TYR A 241 9.39 -16.68 9.05
CA TYR A 241 8.78 -17.65 8.14
C TYR A 241 9.80 -18.46 7.34
N THR A 242 11.10 -18.11 7.41
CA THR A 242 12.19 -18.90 6.83
C THR A 242 12.71 -20.00 7.76
N ASP A 243 12.05 -20.25 8.89
CA ASP A 243 12.43 -21.32 9.83
C ASP A 243 12.36 -22.70 9.15
N GLN A 244 13.54 -23.32 9.01
CA GLN A 244 13.68 -24.62 8.36
C GLN A 244 13.08 -25.77 9.20
N TYR A 245 12.91 -25.58 10.51
CA TYR A 245 12.31 -26.56 11.41
C TYR A 245 10.79 -26.50 11.44
N LYS A 246 10.20 -25.41 10.95
CA LYS A 246 8.74 -25.18 10.83
C LYS A 246 8.37 -24.74 9.40
N PRO A 247 8.59 -25.58 8.36
CA PRO A 247 8.39 -25.21 6.96
C PRO A 247 6.95 -24.83 6.60
N GLU A 248 5.97 -25.20 7.42
CA GLU A 248 4.58 -24.74 7.34
C GLU A 248 4.44 -23.23 7.46
N LEU A 249 5.33 -22.54 8.19
CA LEU A 249 5.31 -21.08 8.29
C LEU A 249 5.57 -20.42 6.94
N GLY A 250 6.50 -20.95 6.14
CA GLY A 250 6.77 -20.43 4.80
C GLY A 250 5.58 -20.59 3.84
N ARG A 251 4.87 -21.72 3.93
CA ARG A 251 3.63 -21.96 3.17
C ARG A 251 2.50 -21.04 3.61
N TYR A 252 2.34 -20.89 4.92
CA TYR A 252 1.38 -19.98 5.53
C TYR A 252 1.64 -18.52 5.11
N PHE A 253 2.90 -18.08 5.12
CA PHE A 253 3.29 -16.75 4.67
C PHE A 253 2.80 -16.47 3.24
N GLN A 254 3.04 -17.40 2.30
CA GLN A 254 2.62 -17.20 0.91
C GLN A 254 1.09 -17.24 0.76
N ALA A 255 0.40 -18.13 1.47
CA ALA A 255 -1.06 -18.20 1.47
C ALA A 255 -1.68 -16.92 2.03
N MET A 256 -1.17 -16.40 3.15
CA MET A 256 -1.62 -15.14 3.73
C MET A 256 -1.26 -13.93 2.86
N MET A 257 -0.11 -13.94 2.17
CA MET A 257 0.21 -12.91 1.17
C MET A 257 -0.80 -12.91 0.02
N TRP A 258 -1.22 -14.08 -0.47
CA TRP A 258 -2.27 -14.20 -1.47
C TRP A 258 -3.61 -13.66 -0.95
N LEU A 259 -4.07 -14.15 0.20
CA LEU A 259 -5.36 -13.75 0.78
C LEU A 259 -5.41 -12.28 1.21
N GLY A 260 -4.26 -11.72 1.60
CA GLY A 260 -4.14 -10.36 2.12
C GLY A 260 -3.65 -9.31 1.16
N ARG A 261 -3.32 -9.65 -0.10
CA ARG A 261 -2.89 -8.67 -1.12
C ARG A 261 -3.53 -8.84 -2.50
N THR A 262 -4.16 -9.97 -2.79
CA THR A 262 -4.86 -10.20 -4.07
C THR A 262 -6.24 -9.56 -4.02
N GLU A 263 -6.34 -8.33 -4.54
CA GLU A 263 -7.52 -7.47 -4.43
C GLU A 263 -8.65 -7.81 -5.41
N PHE A 264 -9.88 -7.92 -4.89
CA PHE A 264 -11.10 -7.77 -5.66
C PHE A 264 -11.53 -6.30 -5.63
N TYR A 265 -11.41 -5.60 -6.76
CA TYR A 265 -11.79 -4.21 -6.88
C TYR A 265 -13.30 -4.06 -6.84
N LEU A 266 -13.78 -3.33 -5.85
CA LEU A 266 -15.15 -2.85 -5.74
C LEU A 266 -15.30 -1.49 -6.42
N ILE A 267 -14.24 -0.68 -6.37
CA ILE A 267 -14.07 0.55 -7.14
C ILE A 267 -12.62 0.56 -7.63
N ARG A 268 -12.42 0.67 -8.96
CA ARG A 268 -11.07 0.73 -9.55
C ARG A 268 -10.24 1.89 -9.00
N PRO A 269 -8.90 1.76 -8.94
CA PRO A 269 -8.04 2.86 -8.52
C PRO A 269 -8.17 4.06 -9.46
N ASN A 270 -7.90 5.26 -8.92
CA ASN A 270 -7.58 6.41 -9.75
C ASN A 270 -6.06 6.45 -9.90
N ALA A 271 -5.57 5.98 -11.03
CA ALA A 271 -4.17 5.97 -11.39
C ALA A 271 -4.06 5.94 -12.91
N ASP A 272 -2.90 6.28 -13.44
CA ASP A 272 -2.61 6.08 -14.84
C ASP A 272 -2.15 4.65 -15.11
N PRO A 273 -2.54 4.08 -16.27
CA PRO A 273 -1.99 2.81 -16.72
C PRO A 273 -0.46 2.84 -16.71
N LEU A 274 0.14 1.82 -16.11
CA LEU A 274 1.58 1.55 -16.22
C LEU A 274 1.82 0.69 -17.46
N SER A 275 1.85 -0.63 -17.31
CA SER A 275 1.94 -1.55 -18.45
C SER A 275 0.56 -2.05 -18.88
N CYS A 276 -0.32 -2.27 -17.90
CA CYS A 276 -1.64 -2.82 -18.14
C CYS A 276 -2.71 -1.74 -18.37
N PRO A 277 -3.69 -1.99 -19.27
CA PRO A 277 -4.80 -1.08 -19.48
C PRO A 277 -5.67 -0.96 -18.22
N ARG A 278 -6.39 0.18 -18.10
CA ARG A 278 -7.31 0.41 -16.99
C ARG A 278 -8.41 -0.65 -16.99
N GLN A 279 -8.77 -1.14 -15.80
CA GLN A 279 -9.90 -2.06 -15.60
C GLN A 279 -11.21 -1.40 -16.06
N THR A 280 -11.97 -2.11 -16.90
CA THR A 280 -13.28 -1.70 -17.43
C THR A 280 -14.37 -1.84 -16.36
N ASP A 281 -15.56 -1.28 -16.62
CA ASP A 281 -16.67 -1.41 -15.68
C ASP A 281 -17.15 -2.88 -15.58
N ALA A 282 -17.05 -3.65 -16.67
CA ALA A 282 -17.31 -5.09 -16.67
C ALA A 282 -16.29 -5.88 -15.83
N ASP A 283 -15.01 -5.51 -15.87
CA ASP A 283 -13.99 -6.11 -15.00
C ASP A 283 -14.33 -5.89 -13.51
N ILE A 284 -14.80 -4.68 -13.17
CA ILE A 284 -15.17 -4.35 -11.79
C ILE A 284 -16.47 -5.04 -11.37
N GLN A 285 -17.46 -5.11 -12.26
CA GLN A 285 -18.70 -5.85 -12.03
C GLN A 285 -18.43 -7.32 -11.69
N ARG A 286 -17.59 -8.01 -12.49
CA ARG A 286 -17.17 -9.40 -12.24
C ARG A 286 -16.54 -9.57 -10.86
N GLN A 287 -15.64 -8.68 -10.47
CA GLN A 287 -14.98 -8.76 -9.16
C GLN A 287 -15.90 -8.47 -7.97
N ILE A 288 -16.87 -7.57 -8.11
CA ILE A 288 -17.89 -7.37 -7.07
C ILE A 288 -18.72 -8.65 -6.91
N ILE A 289 -19.09 -9.31 -8.03
CA ILE A 289 -19.76 -10.61 -8.00
C ILE A 289 -18.89 -11.63 -7.28
N ASP A 290 -17.60 -11.75 -7.62
CA ASP A 290 -16.67 -12.69 -6.97
C ASP A 290 -16.58 -12.47 -5.46
N ALA A 291 -16.48 -11.22 -5.01
CA ALA A 291 -16.46 -10.86 -3.59
C ALA A 291 -17.75 -11.28 -2.86
N LEU A 292 -18.92 -11.07 -3.47
CA LEU A 292 -20.19 -11.50 -2.89
C LEU A 292 -20.38 -13.03 -2.92
N LEU A 293 -19.87 -13.72 -3.94
CA LEU A 293 -19.88 -15.19 -3.99
C LEU A 293 -18.98 -15.78 -2.91
N LEU A 294 -17.80 -15.21 -2.65
CA LEU A 294 -16.95 -15.61 -1.52
C LEU A 294 -17.68 -15.41 -0.17
N SER A 295 -18.42 -14.30 -0.02
CA SER A 295 -19.23 -14.04 1.18
C SER A 295 -20.37 -15.06 1.33
N GLU A 296 -21.01 -15.43 0.22
CA GLU A 296 -22.03 -16.46 0.22
C GLU A 296 -21.46 -17.84 0.59
N MET A 297 -20.31 -18.22 0.03
CA MET A 297 -19.66 -19.49 0.34
C MET A 297 -19.24 -19.59 1.81
N LEU A 298 -18.74 -18.50 2.40
CA LEU A 298 -18.40 -18.43 3.83
C LEU A 298 -19.63 -18.70 4.72
N ASN A 299 -20.80 -18.20 4.32
CA ASN A 299 -22.06 -18.44 5.02
C ASN A 299 -22.52 -19.89 4.83
N LEU A 300 -22.56 -20.39 3.58
CA LEU A 300 -23.00 -21.74 3.25
C LEU A 300 -22.13 -22.83 3.90
N SER A 301 -20.83 -22.59 4.04
CA SER A 301 -19.92 -23.53 4.71
C SER A 301 -20.08 -23.55 6.24
N GLY A 302 -20.83 -22.60 6.82
CA GLY A 302 -20.92 -22.42 8.26
C GLY A 302 -19.59 -22.00 8.91
N SER A 303 -18.64 -21.48 8.14
CA SER A 303 -17.28 -21.19 8.62
C SER A 303 -17.10 -19.76 9.14
N GLN A 304 -18.16 -18.96 9.17
CA GLN A 304 -18.12 -17.56 9.63
C GLN A 304 -17.46 -17.41 11.00
N THR A 305 -17.89 -18.18 12.01
CA THR A 305 -17.32 -18.09 13.36
C THR A 305 -15.82 -18.39 13.39
N THR A 306 -15.39 -19.46 12.72
CA THR A 306 -13.96 -19.82 12.66
C THR A 306 -13.15 -18.78 11.90
N PHE A 307 -13.73 -18.17 10.86
CA PHE A 307 -13.10 -17.07 10.14
C PHE A 307 -12.97 -15.82 11.03
N ASP A 308 -14.03 -15.44 11.73
CA ASP A 308 -14.03 -14.29 12.63
C ASP A 308 -12.99 -14.46 13.74
N GLU A 309 -12.84 -15.67 14.29
CA GLU A 309 -11.79 -16.00 15.25
C GLU A 309 -10.37 -15.83 14.70
N ILE A 310 -10.13 -16.11 13.41
CA ILE A 310 -8.84 -15.84 12.75
C ILE A 310 -8.63 -14.34 12.63
N ASP A 311 -9.64 -13.61 12.14
CA ASP A 311 -9.57 -12.16 11.93
C ASP A 311 -9.33 -11.42 13.26
N ASP A 312 -10.05 -11.79 14.32
CA ASP A 312 -9.97 -11.21 15.66
C ASP A 312 -8.59 -11.40 16.29
N VAL A 313 -7.96 -12.57 16.13
CA VAL A 313 -6.60 -12.80 16.63
C VAL A 313 -5.60 -11.90 15.90
N ILE A 314 -5.67 -11.84 14.57
CA ILE A 314 -4.76 -10.97 13.81
C ILE A 314 -5.00 -9.48 14.15
N LYS A 315 -6.27 -9.10 14.35
CA LYS A 315 -6.67 -7.76 14.78
C LYS A 315 -6.11 -7.41 16.16
N PHE A 316 -6.15 -8.35 17.11
CA PHE A 316 -5.56 -8.18 18.43
C PHE A 316 -4.03 -7.97 18.38
N PHE A 317 -3.33 -8.73 17.54
CA PHE A 317 -1.87 -8.56 17.39
C PHE A 317 -1.51 -7.23 16.72
N VAL A 318 -2.18 -6.89 15.61
CA VAL A 318 -1.71 -5.81 14.71
C VAL A 318 -2.68 -4.63 14.67
N GLY A 319 -3.95 -4.87 14.36
CA GLY A 319 -4.98 -3.84 14.28
C GLY A 319 -6.03 -4.13 13.21
N GLU A 320 -6.86 -3.13 12.90
CA GLU A 320 -7.95 -3.26 11.93
C GLU A 320 -7.45 -3.49 10.49
N SER A 321 -8.27 -4.13 9.67
CA SER A 321 -8.00 -4.23 8.22
C SER A 321 -8.09 -2.85 7.56
N ASP A 322 -7.22 -2.57 6.59
CA ASP A 322 -7.25 -1.33 5.79
C ASP A 322 -8.07 -1.49 4.49
N ASN A 323 -8.94 -2.49 4.44
CA ASN A 323 -9.67 -2.94 3.26
C ASN A 323 -11.11 -3.34 3.62
N VAL A 324 -11.98 -3.46 2.60
CA VAL A 324 -13.37 -3.89 2.81
C VAL A 324 -13.38 -5.35 3.27
N THR A 325 -14.08 -5.63 4.37
CA THR A 325 -14.19 -6.96 5.00
C THR A 325 -15.50 -7.65 4.65
N PHE A 326 -15.65 -8.93 5.03
CA PHE A 326 -16.93 -9.64 4.92
C PHE A 326 -18.08 -8.96 5.66
N THR A 327 -17.82 -8.43 6.86
CA THR A 327 -18.81 -7.67 7.63
C THR A 327 -19.28 -6.43 6.87
N ASN A 328 -18.36 -5.73 6.20
CA ASN A 328 -18.71 -4.59 5.37
C ASN A 328 -19.51 -5.01 4.12
N LEU A 329 -19.15 -6.11 3.46
CA LEU A 329 -19.93 -6.65 2.34
C LEU A 329 -21.35 -7.02 2.76
N ALA A 330 -21.52 -7.65 3.92
CA ALA A 330 -22.84 -7.99 4.46
C ALA A 330 -23.68 -6.73 4.74
N TYR A 331 -23.08 -5.68 5.31
CA TYR A 331 -23.72 -4.38 5.49
C TYR A 331 -24.18 -3.78 4.16
N LEU A 332 -23.29 -3.68 3.17
CA LEU A 332 -23.59 -3.11 1.85
C LEU A 332 -24.71 -3.87 1.16
N LYS A 333 -24.61 -5.21 1.16
CA LYS A 333 -25.60 -6.11 0.59
C LYS A 333 -27.01 -5.84 1.12
N ASN A 334 -27.12 -5.68 2.44
CA ASN A 334 -28.39 -5.40 3.10
C ASN A 334 -28.90 -3.98 2.80
N ALA A 335 -28.00 -2.98 2.80
CA ALA A 335 -28.35 -1.59 2.54
C ALA A 335 -28.94 -1.38 1.14
N VAL A 336 -28.42 -2.06 0.11
CA VAL A 336 -28.94 -1.99 -1.26
C VAL A 336 -29.84 -3.18 -1.65
N GLN A 337 -30.20 -4.04 -0.69
CA GLN A 337 -31.11 -5.18 -0.87
C GLN A 337 -30.67 -6.19 -1.96
N ILE A 338 -29.37 -6.48 -2.06
CA ILE A 338 -28.84 -7.50 -2.99
C ILE A 338 -28.90 -8.87 -2.30
N ASN A 339 -30.00 -9.59 -2.40
CA ASN A 339 -30.09 -10.89 -1.71
C ASN A 339 -29.33 -12.00 -2.44
N ASP A 340 -29.11 -11.84 -3.74
CA ASP A 340 -28.48 -12.81 -4.62
C ASP A 340 -27.41 -12.13 -5.51
N PRO A 341 -26.14 -12.60 -5.51
CA PRO A 341 -25.07 -12.09 -6.37
C PRO A 341 -25.42 -11.96 -7.86
N SER A 342 -26.29 -12.81 -8.42
CA SER A 342 -26.72 -12.71 -9.83
C SER A 342 -27.49 -11.42 -10.12
N ASN A 343 -28.02 -10.73 -9.10
CA ASN A 343 -28.64 -9.41 -9.28
C ASN A 343 -27.63 -8.37 -9.77
N LEU A 344 -26.33 -8.57 -9.53
CA LEU A 344 -25.26 -7.70 -10.03
C LEU A 344 -24.91 -7.94 -11.49
N LEU A 345 -25.56 -8.88 -12.19
CA LEU A 345 -25.52 -8.94 -13.65
C LEU A 345 -26.18 -7.68 -14.26
N ASP A 346 -27.11 -7.04 -13.53
CA ASP A 346 -27.63 -5.72 -13.86
C ASP A 346 -26.65 -4.62 -13.41
N THR A 347 -26.09 -3.89 -14.38
CA THR A 347 -25.16 -2.78 -14.13
C THR A 347 -25.75 -1.67 -13.26
N ASN A 348 -27.07 -1.47 -13.24
CA ASN A 348 -27.70 -0.49 -12.34
C ASN A 348 -27.53 -0.91 -10.87
N ARG A 349 -27.63 -2.20 -10.57
CA ARG A 349 -27.42 -2.75 -9.22
C ARG A 349 -25.97 -2.63 -8.78
N VAL A 350 -25.02 -2.74 -9.72
CA VAL A 350 -23.60 -2.45 -9.49
C VAL A 350 -23.40 -0.98 -9.10
N ASN A 351 -24.05 -0.06 -9.82
CA ASN A 351 -23.98 1.38 -9.53
C ASN A 351 -24.57 1.70 -8.15
N ASP A 352 -25.71 1.11 -7.78
CA ASP A 352 -26.30 1.25 -6.44
C ASP A 352 -25.33 0.80 -5.35
N PHE A 353 -24.73 -0.39 -5.51
CA PHE A 353 -23.74 -0.94 -4.59
C PHE A 353 -22.54 -0.01 -4.43
N GLN A 354 -21.96 0.47 -5.54
CA GLN A 354 -20.81 1.38 -5.50
C GLN A 354 -21.15 2.75 -4.91
N ASN A 355 -22.35 3.26 -5.17
CA ASN A 355 -22.81 4.54 -4.61
C ASN A 355 -23.03 4.43 -3.10
N GLU A 356 -23.51 3.30 -2.61
CA GLU A 356 -23.59 3.05 -1.17
C GLU A 356 -22.20 2.88 -0.55
N LEU A 357 -21.32 2.11 -1.17
CA LEU A 357 -19.93 1.94 -0.74
C LEU A 357 -19.21 3.29 -0.56
N LYS A 358 -19.29 4.21 -1.52
CA LYS A 358 -18.65 5.54 -1.47
C LYS A 358 -19.08 6.41 -0.28
N LYS A 359 -20.21 6.12 0.38
CA LYS A 359 -20.69 6.87 1.55
C LYS A 359 -20.01 6.43 2.86
N ASN A 360 -19.27 5.33 2.84
CA ASN A 360 -18.76 4.68 4.03
C ASN A 360 -17.24 4.87 4.17
N ASP A 361 -16.78 5.08 5.41
CA ASP A 361 -15.37 5.38 5.70
C ASP A 361 -14.42 4.20 5.39
N PHE A 362 -14.92 2.97 5.50
CA PHE A 362 -14.17 1.75 5.17
C PHE A 362 -13.97 1.54 3.66
N ALA A 363 -14.56 2.39 2.80
CA ALA A 363 -14.48 2.21 1.36
C ALA A 363 -13.07 2.41 0.81
N TYR A 364 -12.25 3.25 1.45
CA TYR A 364 -10.96 3.66 0.91
C TYR A 364 -9.82 3.06 1.71
N GLN A 365 -8.84 2.52 0.99
CA GLN A 365 -7.58 2.11 1.59
C GLN A 365 -6.77 3.35 1.97
N ARG A 366 -6.26 3.38 3.21
CA ARG A 366 -5.53 4.55 3.74
C ARG A 366 -4.05 4.49 3.39
N ILE A 367 -3.52 3.29 3.14
CA ILE A 367 -2.13 3.06 2.76
C ILE A 367 -2.09 2.58 1.31
N LEU A 368 -1.38 3.31 0.46
CA LEU A 368 -1.04 2.83 -0.88
C LEU A 368 -0.08 1.64 -0.74
N SER A 369 -0.55 0.44 -1.05
CA SER A 369 0.22 -0.80 -0.97
C SER A 369 0.42 -1.49 -2.31
N GLN A 370 0.04 -0.85 -3.42
CA GLN A 370 0.13 -1.39 -4.78
C GLN A 370 1.00 -0.50 -5.66
N VAL A 371 1.54 -1.07 -6.74
CA VAL A 371 2.32 -0.33 -7.73
C VAL A 371 1.38 0.48 -8.61
N LEU A 372 1.13 1.73 -8.21
CA LEU A 372 0.33 2.70 -8.95
C LEU A 372 1.17 3.90 -9.33
N ALA A 373 0.83 4.53 -10.44
CA ALA A 373 1.51 5.73 -10.92
C ALA A 373 0.52 6.74 -11.47
N ALA A 374 0.95 7.98 -11.58
CA ALA A 374 0.19 9.02 -12.24
C ALA A 374 1.10 10.03 -12.94
N SER A 375 0.55 10.63 -13.99
CA SER A 375 1.11 11.77 -14.72
C SER A 375 0.80 13.07 -14.00
N GLU A 376 -0.39 13.17 -13.40
CA GLU A 376 -0.77 14.24 -12.50
C GLU A 376 -0.58 13.77 -11.06
N VAL A 377 0.32 14.45 -10.35
CA VAL A 377 0.65 14.12 -8.97
C VAL A 377 -0.54 14.50 -8.07
N ASP A 378 -0.80 13.70 -7.02
CA ASP A 378 -2.02 13.72 -6.16
C ASP A 378 -3.30 13.18 -6.81
N SER A 379 -3.19 12.57 -8.00
CA SER A 379 -4.31 11.80 -8.59
C SER A 379 -4.35 10.34 -8.14
N ILE A 380 -3.29 9.82 -7.50
CA ILE A 380 -3.22 8.42 -7.08
C ILE A 380 -4.15 8.18 -5.89
N VAL A 381 -5.25 7.46 -6.18
CA VAL A 381 -6.18 6.90 -5.21
C VAL A 381 -6.16 5.39 -5.35
N PRO A 382 -5.77 4.65 -4.29
CA PRO A 382 -5.90 3.20 -4.27
C PRO A 382 -7.33 2.75 -4.57
N ALA A 383 -7.49 1.50 -5.00
CA ALA A 383 -8.81 0.92 -5.23
C ALA A 383 -9.62 0.87 -3.92
N SER A 384 -10.95 0.93 -4.01
CA SER A 384 -11.77 0.29 -2.96
C SER A 384 -11.73 -1.21 -3.24
N ALA A 385 -11.18 -1.98 -2.32
CA ALA A 385 -10.92 -3.40 -2.54
C ALA A 385 -11.38 -4.26 -1.36
N PHE A 386 -12.03 -5.37 -1.69
CA PHE A 386 -12.25 -6.48 -0.79
C PHE A 386 -11.02 -7.39 -0.78
N LEU A 387 -10.64 -7.84 0.42
CA LEU A 387 -9.60 -8.84 0.64
C LEU A 387 -10.13 -9.87 1.65
N PHE A 388 -9.85 -11.14 1.39
CA PHE A 388 -10.34 -12.23 2.24
C PHE A 388 -9.74 -12.16 3.64
N LEU A 389 -8.43 -11.89 3.77
CA LEU A 389 -7.74 -11.60 5.04
C LEU A 389 -6.77 -10.43 4.84
N GLY A 390 -7.32 -9.24 4.60
CA GLY A 390 -6.56 -8.05 4.23
C GLY A 390 -5.50 -7.63 5.24
N GLN A 391 -4.36 -7.13 4.75
CA GLN A 391 -3.31 -6.56 5.60
C GLN A 391 -3.84 -5.40 6.45
N ARG A 392 -3.28 -5.27 7.66
CA ARG A 392 -3.74 -4.36 8.70
C ARG A 392 -3.16 -2.96 8.56
N PHE A 393 -3.97 -1.97 8.92
CA PHE A 393 -3.51 -0.60 9.04
C PHE A 393 -2.48 -0.50 10.17
N ILE A 394 -1.29 0.02 9.86
CA ILE A 394 -0.27 0.38 10.84
C ILE A 394 0.13 1.85 10.63
N ILE A 395 0.12 2.61 11.72
CA ILE A 395 0.28 4.08 11.69
C ILE A 395 1.60 4.51 11.03
N ASP A 396 2.66 3.73 11.19
CA ASP A 396 3.99 4.04 10.69
C ASP A 396 4.14 3.78 9.18
N SER A 397 3.41 2.81 8.61
CA SER A 397 3.25 2.72 7.15
C SER A 397 2.41 3.88 6.60
N TYR A 398 1.38 4.31 7.33
CA TYR A 398 0.63 5.50 6.95
C TYR A 398 1.53 6.74 6.93
N ILE A 399 2.33 6.98 7.98
CA ILE A 399 3.32 8.06 8.03
C ILE A 399 4.24 8.01 6.82
N PHE A 400 4.84 6.86 6.51
CA PHE A 400 5.69 6.68 5.33
C PHE A 400 4.98 7.02 4.02
N SER A 401 3.74 6.57 3.84
CA SER A 401 2.96 6.88 2.64
C SER A 401 2.66 8.38 2.47
N GLN A 402 2.67 9.16 3.55
CA GLN A 402 2.31 10.59 3.53
C GLN A 402 3.52 11.54 3.35
N VAL A 403 4.74 11.01 3.39
CA VAL A 403 5.99 11.78 3.27
C VAL A 403 6.81 11.40 2.04
N VAL A 404 6.16 10.85 1.01
CA VAL A 404 6.80 10.45 -0.24
C VAL A 404 6.18 11.16 -1.45
N TYR A 405 6.81 10.95 -2.61
CA TYR A 405 6.35 11.46 -3.89
C TYR A 405 4.93 10.96 -4.19
N ASP A 406 4.09 11.90 -4.65
CA ASP A 406 2.62 11.87 -4.71
C ASP A 406 1.90 12.61 -3.59
N ARG A 407 2.51 12.77 -2.40
CA ARG A 407 1.92 13.53 -1.26
C ARG A 407 2.59 14.86 -0.94
N ILE A 408 3.85 15.04 -1.33
CA ILE A 408 4.58 16.26 -0.98
C ILE A 408 4.32 17.37 -2.00
N LYS A 409 3.72 18.46 -1.53
CA LYS A 409 3.45 19.67 -2.34
C LYS A 409 4.08 20.89 -1.67
N TYR A 410 4.90 21.61 -2.43
CA TYR A 410 5.56 22.83 -2.01
C TYR A 410 5.49 23.89 -3.12
N ASN A 411 4.98 25.08 -2.80
CA ASN A 411 4.74 26.18 -3.73
C ASN A 411 3.98 25.75 -5.00
N ASN A 412 2.92 24.95 -4.80
CA ASN A 412 2.11 24.34 -5.86
C ASN A 412 2.83 23.37 -6.80
N SER A 413 4.07 22.99 -6.48
CA SER A 413 4.85 21.98 -7.20
C SER A 413 5.02 20.73 -6.34
N PHE A 414 5.07 19.57 -6.97
CA PHE A 414 5.31 18.31 -6.28
C PHE A 414 6.79 18.01 -6.17
N ILE A 415 7.19 17.49 -5.01
CA ILE A 415 8.60 17.22 -4.72
C ILE A 415 8.86 15.72 -4.73
N LYS A 416 9.88 15.30 -5.49
CA LYS A 416 10.22 13.89 -5.69
C LYS A 416 11.09 13.35 -4.55
N ARG A 417 10.45 12.82 -3.50
CA ARG A 417 11.09 12.01 -2.45
C ARG A 417 10.57 10.57 -2.54
N MET A 418 11.38 9.65 -3.05
CA MET A 418 10.92 8.27 -3.31
C MET A 418 11.09 7.33 -2.11
N LEU A 419 11.88 7.69 -1.12
CA LEU A 419 12.18 6.86 0.04
C LEU A 419 11.98 7.67 1.32
N PRO A 420 11.17 7.17 2.27
CA PRO A 420 11.02 7.79 3.58
C PRO A 420 12.19 7.45 4.51
N ASN A 421 12.33 8.21 5.59
CA ASN A 421 13.35 8.03 6.61
C ASN A 421 12.70 7.52 7.90
N SER A 422 13.32 6.60 8.63
CA SER A 422 12.76 6.08 9.89
C SER A 422 12.55 7.18 10.96
N LEU A 423 13.30 8.27 10.87
CA LEU A 423 13.11 9.46 11.70
C LEU A 423 11.77 10.17 11.45
N ASP A 424 11.15 10.01 10.27
CA ASP A 424 9.81 10.54 9.98
C ASP A 424 8.78 9.95 10.95
N VAL A 425 8.87 8.63 11.16
CA VAL A 425 8.03 7.90 12.12
C VAL A 425 8.30 8.36 13.53
N LEU A 426 9.59 8.49 13.90
CA LEU A 426 9.95 8.86 15.26
C LEU A 426 9.49 10.29 15.62
N PHE A 427 9.61 11.22 14.68
CA PHE A 427 9.10 12.58 14.84
C PHE A 427 7.58 12.59 14.99
N ALA A 428 6.86 11.87 14.10
CA ALA A 428 5.40 11.78 14.16
C ALA A 428 4.90 11.14 15.46
N LEU A 429 5.64 10.17 16.01
CA LEU A 429 5.36 9.52 17.28
C LEU A 429 5.65 10.40 18.52
N GLY A 430 6.22 11.59 18.33
CA GLY A 430 6.37 12.57 19.41
C GLY A 430 7.81 13.01 19.70
N ASN A 431 8.82 12.45 19.04
CA ASN A 431 10.21 12.80 19.32
C ASN A 431 10.63 14.05 18.55
N ASP A 432 10.50 15.22 19.17
CA ASP A 432 10.82 16.52 18.57
C ASP A 432 12.28 16.62 18.10
N ALA A 433 13.22 15.97 18.81
CA ALA A 433 14.63 15.99 18.45
C ALA A 433 14.92 15.25 17.13
N ALA A 434 14.04 14.36 16.67
CA ALA A 434 14.20 13.70 15.38
C ALA A 434 14.14 14.71 14.23
N GLY A 435 13.39 15.80 14.39
CA GLY A 435 13.30 16.87 13.41
C GLY A 435 14.65 17.56 13.15
N GLN A 436 15.49 17.69 14.19
CA GLN A 436 16.82 18.30 14.07
C GLN A 436 17.73 17.48 13.16
N LEU A 437 17.62 16.15 13.23
CA LEU A 437 18.38 15.23 12.38
C LEU A 437 17.82 15.17 10.95
N LEU A 438 16.53 15.47 10.78
CA LEU A 438 15.87 15.54 9.47
C LEU A 438 16.06 16.88 8.74
N GLN A 439 16.66 17.89 9.37
CA GLN A 439 16.71 19.26 8.83
C GLN A 439 17.18 19.32 7.37
N LYS A 440 18.27 18.62 7.03
CA LYS A 440 18.80 18.56 5.66
C LYS A 440 17.77 17.98 4.67
N GLU A 441 17.06 16.92 5.06
CA GLU A 441 16.02 16.34 4.21
C GLU A 441 14.79 17.25 4.10
N LEU A 442 14.39 17.92 5.19
CA LEU A 442 13.26 18.84 5.21
C LEU A 442 13.52 20.04 4.28
N GLU A 443 14.75 20.55 4.25
CA GLU A 443 15.19 21.61 3.34
C GLU A 443 15.27 21.12 1.88
N GLN A 444 15.71 19.89 1.65
CA GLN A 444 15.84 19.32 0.31
C GLN A 444 14.49 18.95 -0.32
N TYR A 445 13.58 18.37 0.47
CA TYR A 445 12.35 17.76 -0.04
C TYR A 445 11.08 18.50 0.38
N HIS A 446 11.18 19.52 1.23
CA HIS A 446 10.08 20.43 1.60
C HIS A 446 8.80 19.74 2.12
N TYR A 447 8.94 18.65 2.89
CA TYR A 447 7.81 17.88 3.44
C TYR A 447 7.45 18.25 4.88
N SER A 448 7.90 19.40 5.39
CA SER A 448 7.65 19.82 6.78
C SER A 448 6.14 19.96 7.08
N THR A 449 5.36 20.47 6.13
CA THR A 449 3.89 20.54 6.25
C THR A 449 3.28 19.14 6.42
N ASN A 450 3.70 18.16 5.61
CA ASN A 450 3.24 16.77 5.71
C ASN A 450 3.58 16.20 7.09
N LEU A 451 4.83 16.37 7.53
CA LEU A 451 5.30 15.82 8.80
C LEU A 451 4.61 16.47 10.02
N ALA A 452 4.39 17.79 10.00
CA ALA A 452 3.60 18.51 11.01
C ALA A 452 2.15 17.99 11.07
N SER A 453 1.54 17.73 9.91
CA SER A 453 0.17 17.21 9.83
C SER A 453 0.05 15.81 10.43
N LEU A 454 1.04 14.95 10.18
CA LEU A 454 1.11 13.60 10.74
C LEU A 454 1.33 13.63 12.25
N ARG A 455 2.16 14.57 12.72
CA ARG A 455 2.37 14.80 14.14
C ARG A 455 1.08 15.26 14.82
N TYR A 456 0.35 16.21 14.24
CA TYR A 456 -0.94 16.67 14.75
C TYR A 456 -1.96 15.52 14.87
N LEU A 457 -2.07 14.68 13.83
CA LEU A 457 -2.98 13.52 13.85
C LEU A 457 -2.54 12.48 14.88
N THR A 458 -1.25 12.22 14.99
CA THR A 458 -0.72 11.20 15.91
C THR A 458 -0.91 11.60 17.37
N ASP A 459 -0.74 12.88 17.68
CA ASP A 459 -0.97 13.42 19.02
C ASP A 459 -2.46 13.48 19.38
N ALA A 460 -3.36 13.47 18.39
CA ALA A 460 -4.80 13.50 18.59
C ALA A 460 -5.41 12.13 18.97
N TYR A 461 -4.73 11.01 18.67
CA TYR A 461 -5.22 9.67 19.00
C TYR A 461 -5.41 9.47 20.50
N SER A 462 -6.55 8.87 20.89
CA SER A 462 -6.86 8.61 22.30
C SER A 462 -6.13 7.38 22.85
N ASP A 463 -6.19 7.21 24.16
CA ASP A 463 -5.71 6.01 24.86
C ASP A 463 -6.30 4.71 24.30
N ASP A 464 -7.54 4.73 23.81
CA ASP A 464 -8.21 3.56 23.25
C ASP A 464 -7.52 3.09 21.96
N PHE A 465 -7.04 4.02 21.13
CA PHE A 465 -6.24 3.68 19.94
C PHE A 465 -4.93 3.02 20.34
N TRP A 466 -4.22 3.58 21.31
CA TRP A 466 -2.93 3.05 21.77
C TRP A 466 -3.05 1.70 22.50
N LYS A 467 -4.25 1.35 22.96
CA LYS A 467 -4.56 0.07 23.62
C LYS A 467 -5.33 -0.90 22.74
N SER A 468 -5.58 -0.57 21.47
CA SER A 468 -6.45 -1.36 20.59
C SER A 468 -5.82 -2.67 20.11
N SER A 469 -4.49 -2.76 20.08
CA SER A 469 -3.73 -3.94 19.65
C SER A 469 -2.38 -4.01 20.35
N MET A 470 -1.73 -5.18 20.31
CA MET A 470 -0.37 -5.34 20.83
C MET A 470 0.62 -4.45 20.09
N TYR A 471 0.46 -4.28 18.78
CA TYR A 471 1.28 -3.39 17.96
C TYR A 471 1.21 -1.94 18.44
N ASN A 472 0.01 -1.41 18.65
CA ASN A 472 -0.18 -0.03 19.13
C ASN A 472 0.30 0.15 20.57
N ALA A 473 0.11 -0.85 21.43
CA ALA A 473 0.59 -0.81 22.82
C ALA A 473 2.14 -0.83 22.89
N TRP A 474 2.79 -1.58 22.00
CA TRP A 474 4.25 -1.56 21.88
C TRP A 474 4.73 -0.21 21.33
N LEU A 475 4.10 0.34 20.28
CA LEU A 475 4.41 1.70 19.82
C LEU A 475 4.23 2.74 20.93
N GLN A 476 3.18 2.65 21.74
CA GLN A 476 2.96 3.56 22.87
C GLN A 476 4.11 3.46 23.90
N SER A 477 4.63 2.25 24.12
CA SER A 477 5.80 2.04 24.98
C SER A 477 7.06 2.69 24.40
N ILE A 478 7.22 2.66 23.06
CA ILE A 478 8.30 3.36 22.35
C ILE A 478 8.14 4.88 22.47
N ARG A 479 6.90 5.42 22.37
CA ARG A 479 6.60 6.85 22.54
C ARG A 479 6.99 7.37 23.93
N ALA A 480 6.86 6.55 24.96
CA ALA A 480 7.23 6.92 26.33
C ALA A 480 8.73 7.22 26.50
N LEU A 481 9.58 6.87 25.52
CA LEU A 481 11.00 7.20 25.50
C LEU A 481 11.32 8.56 24.84
N ASN A 482 10.29 9.34 24.46
CA ASN A 482 10.48 10.69 23.97
C ASN A 482 11.04 11.60 25.08
N PRO A 483 11.94 12.56 24.76
CA PRO A 483 12.44 13.50 25.76
C PRO A 483 11.30 14.35 26.32
N PRO A 484 11.14 14.45 27.66
CA PRO A 484 10.17 15.38 28.24
C PRO A 484 10.62 16.81 28.01
N SER A 485 9.68 17.76 27.91
CA SER A 485 9.97 19.19 27.78
C SER A 485 10.77 19.72 28.98
N GLU A 486 10.34 19.35 30.19
CA GLU A 486 11.02 19.67 31.45
C GLU A 486 11.97 18.55 31.87
N ARG A 487 13.28 18.85 31.86
CA ARG A 487 14.35 17.89 32.22
C ARG A 487 15.12 18.26 33.48
N SER A 488 14.90 19.45 34.04
CA SER A 488 15.66 20.00 35.17
C SER A 488 15.60 19.13 36.44
N SER A 489 14.51 18.37 36.62
CA SER A 489 14.31 17.44 37.74
C SER A 489 14.92 16.05 37.52
N LEU A 490 15.36 15.71 36.30
CA LEU A 490 15.95 14.43 35.99
C LEU A 490 17.40 14.34 36.47
N PRO A 491 17.96 13.14 36.68
CA PRO A 491 19.40 12.97 36.85
C PRO A 491 20.20 13.65 35.74
N GLN A 492 21.34 14.28 36.07
CA GLN A 492 22.08 15.11 35.11
C GLN A 492 22.45 14.40 33.79
N PHE A 493 22.77 13.11 33.83
CA PHE A 493 23.05 12.34 32.61
C PHE A 493 21.84 12.30 31.66
N MET A 494 20.62 12.23 32.21
CA MET A 494 19.36 12.29 31.46
C MET A 494 18.99 13.71 31.01
N GLN A 495 19.74 14.74 31.41
CA GLN A 495 19.56 16.09 30.87
C GLN A 495 20.42 16.33 29.61
N THR A 496 21.32 15.40 29.27
CA THR A 496 22.23 15.52 28.13
C THR A 496 21.58 15.10 26.81
N ALA A 497 22.05 15.68 25.70
CA ALA A 497 21.61 15.27 24.37
C ALA A 497 22.05 13.83 24.06
N ALA A 498 23.23 13.43 24.53
CA ALA A 498 23.78 12.09 24.33
C ALA A 498 22.84 11.00 24.86
N TYR A 499 22.25 11.19 26.05
CA TYR A 499 21.31 10.22 26.62
C TYR A 499 20.07 10.07 25.75
N TRP A 500 19.43 11.17 25.37
CA TRP A 500 18.20 11.11 24.57
C TRP A 500 18.44 10.65 23.13
N GLN A 501 19.59 10.96 22.52
CA GLN A 501 19.98 10.35 21.25
C GLN A 501 20.23 8.85 21.39
N SER A 502 20.77 8.37 22.52
CA SER A 502 20.84 6.93 22.78
C SER A 502 19.45 6.30 22.88
N LYS A 503 18.47 7.02 23.43
CA LYS A 503 17.07 6.56 23.48
C LYS A 503 16.40 6.57 22.10
N MET A 504 16.77 7.47 21.19
CA MET A 504 16.35 7.35 19.79
C MET A 504 16.81 6.04 19.15
N ASN A 505 18.05 5.61 19.41
CA ASN A 505 18.51 4.30 18.94
C ASN A 505 17.65 3.17 19.51
N THR A 506 17.30 3.23 20.81
CA THR A 506 16.37 2.27 21.42
C THR A 506 15.01 2.27 20.73
N GLN A 507 14.44 3.46 20.49
CA GLN A 507 13.14 3.62 19.86
C GLN A 507 13.14 3.04 18.44
N LEU A 508 14.14 3.40 17.64
CA LEU A 508 14.28 2.92 16.25
C LEU A 508 14.57 1.42 16.18
N ALA A 509 15.41 0.88 17.07
CA ALA A 509 15.70 -0.55 17.12
C ALA A 509 14.44 -1.34 17.49
N SER A 510 13.71 -0.91 18.52
CA SER A 510 12.47 -1.56 18.93
C SER A 510 11.35 -1.41 17.91
N TRP A 511 11.24 -0.25 17.25
CA TRP A 511 10.30 -0.04 16.15
C TRP A 511 10.62 -0.94 14.96
N THR A 512 11.91 -1.11 14.63
CA THR A 512 12.36 -2.01 13.56
C THR A 512 12.01 -3.46 13.89
N GLN A 513 12.21 -3.90 15.14
CA GLN A 513 11.81 -5.22 15.63
C GLN A 513 10.30 -5.43 15.53
N LEU A 514 9.51 -4.47 16.02
CA LEU A 514 8.04 -4.50 15.90
C LEU A 514 7.58 -4.65 14.45
N ARG A 515 8.18 -3.88 13.52
CA ARG A 515 7.88 -3.95 12.09
C ARG A 515 8.32 -5.27 11.46
N HIS A 516 9.47 -5.80 11.89
CA HIS A 516 9.98 -7.09 11.43
C HIS A 516 9.02 -8.22 11.81
N ASP A 517 8.58 -8.29 13.06
CA ASP A 517 7.75 -9.40 13.56
C ASP A 517 6.37 -9.43 12.91
N ASN A 518 5.87 -8.26 12.46
CA ASN A 518 4.53 -8.11 11.89
C ASN A 518 4.55 -7.95 10.36
N LEU A 519 5.64 -8.32 9.68
CA LEU A 519 5.82 -8.08 8.24
C LEU A 519 4.81 -8.77 7.31
N LEU A 520 4.13 -9.82 7.81
CA LEU A 520 3.10 -10.55 7.06
C LEU A 520 1.77 -9.79 7.08
N TYR A 521 1.38 -9.34 8.26
CA TYR A 521 0.08 -8.75 8.52
C TYR A 521 0.06 -7.24 8.30
N GLY A 522 1.14 -6.53 8.60
CA GLY A 522 1.22 -5.08 8.46
C GLY A 522 1.20 -4.64 6.99
N LYS A 523 0.29 -3.73 6.66
CA LYS A 523 0.19 -3.22 5.28
C LYS A 523 1.42 -2.38 4.93
N GLN A 524 1.99 -2.66 3.77
CA GLN A 524 3.18 -1.97 3.29
C GLN A 524 2.84 -0.66 2.61
N SER A 525 3.67 0.36 2.83
CA SER A 525 3.62 1.64 2.12
C SER A 525 4.46 1.60 0.85
N TYR A 526 3.89 2.05 -0.26
CA TYR A 526 4.56 2.26 -1.54
C TYR A 526 4.62 3.76 -1.84
N SER A 527 5.67 4.16 -2.55
CA SER A 527 5.74 5.49 -3.17
C SER A 527 5.02 5.44 -4.50
N GLY A 528 4.19 6.44 -4.80
CA GLY A 528 3.55 6.56 -6.11
C GLY A 528 4.59 6.63 -7.24
N GLY A 529 4.31 6.03 -8.38
CA GLY A 529 5.11 6.18 -9.59
C GLY A 529 4.80 7.49 -10.33
N SER A 530 5.78 8.00 -11.08
CA SER A 530 5.56 9.10 -12.03
C SER A 530 5.47 8.55 -13.45
N THR A 531 4.47 8.96 -14.23
CA THR A 531 4.41 8.68 -15.67
C THR A 531 4.62 9.96 -16.49
N CYS A 532 5.04 9.83 -17.75
CA CYS A 532 5.11 10.95 -18.68
C CYS A 532 3.72 11.24 -19.25
N SER A 533 3.43 12.52 -19.48
CA SER A 533 2.27 12.95 -20.25
C SER A 533 2.60 14.19 -21.07
N PHE A 534 1.82 14.44 -22.12
CA PHE A 534 1.88 15.71 -22.81
C PHE A 534 1.30 16.83 -21.92
N PRO A 535 1.99 17.98 -21.78
CA PRO A 535 1.50 19.07 -20.93
C PRO A 535 0.21 19.70 -21.49
N HIS A 536 0.11 19.76 -22.82
CA HIS A 536 -1.06 20.19 -23.57
C HIS A 536 -1.05 19.49 -24.92
N VAL A 537 -2.24 19.19 -25.45
CA VAL A 537 -2.43 18.55 -26.75
C VAL A 537 -3.59 19.27 -27.40
N TYR A 538 -3.40 19.64 -28.67
CA TYR A 538 -4.39 20.30 -29.50
C TYR A 538 -4.73 19.37 -30.65
N VAL A 539 -6.03 19.15 -30.90
CA VAL A 539 -6.47 18.39 -32.07
C VAL A 539 -6.66 19.35 -33.22
N GLU A 540 -6.26 18.97 -34.42
CA GLU A 540 -6.52 19.83 -35.57
C GLU A 540 -8.03 19.92 -35.80
N PRO A 541 -8.65 21.12 -35.81
CA PRO A 541 -10.08 21.25 -35.60
C PRO A 541 -10.88 21.04 -36.90
N PHE A 542 -10.79 19.84 -37.48
CA PHE A 542 -11.55 19.39 -38.65
C PHE A 542 -12.54 18.27 -38.28
N PRO A 543 -13.66 18.54 -37.59
CA PRO A 543 -14.60 17.51 -37.15
C PRO A 543 -15.11 16.63 -38.29
N GLN A 544 -15.36 17.23 -39.47
CA GLN A 544 -15.83 16.50 -40.63
C GLN A 544 -14.81 15.48 -41.15
N PHE A 545 -13.51 15.77 -41.03
CA PHE A 545 -12.46 14.82 -41.40
C PHE A 545 -12.50 13.58 -40.51
N TYR A 546 -12.58 13.76 -39.19
CA TYR A 546 -12.67 12.65 -38.25
C TYR A 546 -13.98 11.87 -38.40
N ASN A 547 -15.11 12.54 -38.64
CA ASN A 547 -16.37 11.88 -38.94
C ASN A 547 -16.29 11.04 -40.23
N ASN A 548 -15.60 11.51 -41.26
CA ASN A 548 -15.38 10.74 -42.48
C ASN A 548 -14.46 9.54 -42.23
N LEU A 549 -13.41 9.67 -41.42
CA LEU A 549 -12.55 8.55 -41.01
C LEU A 549 -13.30 7.51 -40.18
N LYS A 550 -14.18 7.96 -39.28
CA LYS A 550 -15.11 7.09 -38.53
C LYS A 550 -15.98 6.28 -39.49
N GLN A 551 -16.57 6.92 -40.50
CA GLN A 551 -17.35 6.24 -41.53
C GLN A 551 -16.50 5.26 -42.36
N TYR A 552 -15.29 5.66 -42.76
CA TYR A 552 -14.34 4.79 -43.46
C TYR A 552 -14.05 3.51 -42.67
N ALA A 553 -13.78 3.64 -41.37
CA ALA A 553 -13.54 2.51 -40.47
C ALA A 553 -14.75 1.57 -40.38
N ASN A 554 -15.96 2.12 -40.27
CA ASN A 554 -17.20 1.35 -40.24
C ASN A 554 -17.47 0.59 -41.55
N ILE A 555 -17.28 1.24 -42.70
CA ILE A 555 -17.43 0.60 -44.03
C ILE A 555 -16.47 -0.59 -44.14
N ALA A 556 -15.20 -0.39 -43.78
CA ALA A 556 -14.20 -1.45 -43.80
C ALA A 556 -14.54 -2.59 -42.84
N LYS A 557 -14.86 -2.29 -41.58
CA LYS A 557 -15.23 -3.28 -40.56
C LYS A 557 -16.40 -4.15 -41.03
N GLN A 558 -17.49 -3.54 -41.51
CA GLN A 558 -18.65 -4.26 -42.04
C GLN A 558 -18.28 -5.17 -43.21
N LYS A 559 -17.46 -4.67 -44.15
CA LYS A 559 -17.02 -5.49 -45.29
C LYS A 559 -16.17 -6.67 -44.85
N PHE A 560 -15.14 -6.45 -44.03
CA PHE A 560 -14.24 -7.52 -43.56
C PHE A 560 -14.96 -8.55 -42.69
N GLN A 561 -16.01 -8.16 -41.95
CA GLN A 561 -16.86 -9.11 -41.21
C GLN A 561 -17.52 -10.15 -42.15
N THR A 562 -17.96 -9.73 -43.34
CA THR A 562 -18.60 -10.63 -44.32
C THR A 562 -17.64 -11.52 -45.09
N LEU A 563 -16.34 -11.20 -45.10
CA LEU A 563 -15.34 -11.98 -45.84
C LEU A 563 -14.93 -13.21 -45.04
N SER A 564 -14.78 -14.34 -45.74
CA SER A 564 -14.22 -15.57 -45.19
C SER A 564 -12.71 -15.60 -45.44
N PHE A 565 -11.93 -15.75 -44.38
CA PHE A 565 -10.49 -15.93 -44.45
C PHE A 565 -10.17 -17.41 -44.20
N SER A 566 -9.06 -17.90 -44.76
CA SER A 566 -8.60 -19.27 -44.53
C SER A 566 -8.12 -19.50 -43.08
N GLN A 567 -7.73 -18.43 -42.39
CA GLN A 567 -7.27 -18.42 -41.00
C GLN A 567 -7.80 -17.17 -40.30
N ASP A 568 -8.44 -17.32 -39.15
CA ASP A 568 -9.03 -16.19 -38.40
C ASP A 568 -7.98 -15.19 -37.90
N TYR A 569 -6.72 -15.62 -37.74
CA TYR A 569 -5.61 -14.76 -37.33
C TYR A 569 -5.37 -13.57 -38.28
N TYR A 570 -5.76 -13.64 -39.56
CA TYR A 570 -5.68 -12.48 -40.46
C TYR A 570 -6.87 -11.52 -40.30
N LYS A 571 -8.06 -12.07 -40.01
CA LYS A 571 -9.31 -11.32 -39.94
C LYS A 571 -9.42 -10.52 -38.64
N GLU A 572 -9.12 -11.17 -37.52
CA GLU A 572 -9.29 -10.58 -36.20
C GLU A 572 -8.50 -9.27 -35.98
N PRO A 573 -7.20 -9.17 -36.35
CA PRO A 573 -6.46 -7.92 -36.23
C PRO A 573 -7.03 -6.78 -37.08
N MET A 574 -7.53 -7.07 -38.29
CA MET A 574 -8.16 -6.06 -39.15
C MET A 574 -9.43 -5.51 -38.51
N LEU A 575 -10.30 -6.40 -38.00
CA LEU A 575 -11.53 -5.98 -37.33
C LEU A 575 -11.25 -5.14 -36.08
N LYS A 576 -10.24 -5.54 -35.29
CA LYS A 576 -9.78 -4.77 -34.13
C LYS A 576 -9.22 -3.41 -34.53
N TYR A 577 -8.40 -3.35 -35.58
CA TYR A 577 -7.85 -2.09 -36.10
C TYR A 577 -8.95 -1.12 -36.51
N PHE A 578 -9.89 -1.55 -37.35
CA PHE A 578 -10.98 -0.67 -37.79
C PHE A 578 -11.92 -0.29 -36.65
N GLN A 579 -12.13 -1.15 -35.67
CA GLN A 579 -12.84 -0.76 -34.46
C GLN A 579 -12.10 0.35 -33.69
N ARG A 580 -10.77 0.25 -33.52
CA ARG A 580 -10.00 1.29 -32.85
C ARG A 580 -9.97 2.60 -33.64
N LEU A 581 -9.85 2.54 -34.97
CA LEU A 581 -9.89 3.71 -35.83
C LEU A 581 -11.24 4.44 -35.71
N ASP A 582 -12.35 3.71 -35.65
CA ASP A 582 -13.70 4.25 -35.41
C ASP A 582 -13.78 4.97 -34.05
N GLU A 583 -13.42 4.29 -32.96
CA GLU A 583 -13.46 4.82 -31.58
C GLU A 583 -12.57 6.07 -31.40
N ILE A 584 -11.34 6.04 -31.93
CA ILE A 584 -10.39 7.16 -31.85
C ILE A 584 -10.88 8.34 -32.68
N SER A 585 -11.35 8.09 -33.90
CA SER A 585 -11.84 9.16 -34.78
C SER A 585 -13.09 9.83 -34.19
N ASP A 586 -14.00 9.08 -33.58
CA ASP A 586 -15.17 9.64 -32.89
C ASP A 586 -14.78 10.61 -31.77
N THR A 587 -13.79 10.20 -30.96
CA THR A 587 -13.27 11.00 -29.85
C THR A 587 -12.57 12.27 -30.36
N LEU A 588 -11.70 12.14 -31.37
CA LEU A 588 -11.01 13.28 -31.99
C LEU A 588 -11.98 14.25 -32.66
N GLY A 589 -13.03 13.75 -33.32
CA GLY A 589 -14.09 14.57 -33.92
C GLY A 589 -14.85 15.39 -32.88
N THR A 590 -15.21 14.77 -31.76
CA THR A 590 -15.87 15.45 -30.63
C THR A 590 -14.98 16.55 -30.02
N ILE A 591 -13.69 16.26 -29.84
CA ILE A 591 -12.72 17.22 -29.31
C ILE A 591 -12.53 18.38 -30.29
N ALA A 592 -12.35 18.10 -31.58
CA ALA A 592 -12.20 19.11 -32.63
C ALA A 592 -13.41 20.06 -32.68
N GLU A 593 -14.64 19.54 -32.51
CA GLU A 593 -15.85 20.36 -32.48
C GLU A 593 -15.89 21.26 -31.23
N LYS A 594 -15.49 20.72 -30.08
CA LYS A 594 -15.38 21.50 -28.84
C LYS A 594 -14.33 22.60 -28.95
N GLU A 595 -13.18 22.32 -29.53
CA GLU A 595 -12.10 23.29 -29.73
C GLU A 595 -12.55 24.45 -30.63
N LEU A 596 -13.25 24.18 -31.76
CA LEU A 596 -13.85 25.24 -32.60
C LEU A 596 -14.85 26.09 -31.84
N ASN A 597 -15.66 25.45 -30.99
CA ASN A 597 -16.69 26.13 -30.21
C ASN A 597 -16.16 26.76 -28.92
N THR A 598 -14.84 26.72 -28.67
CA THR A 598 -14.19 27.18 -27.43
C THR A 598 -14.78 26.56 -26.15
N GLN A 599 -15.30 25.34 -26.28
CA GLN A 599 -15.87 24.58 -25.18
C GLN A 599 -14.77 23.91 -24.37
N THR A 600 -14.96 23.80 -23.05
CA THR A 600 -14.02 23.11 -22.18
C THR A 600 -14.11 21.60 -22.42
N LEU A 601 -12.97 20.95 -22.62
CA LEU A 601 -12.88 19.50 -22.71
C LEU A 601 -13.19 18.85 -21.36
N THR A 602 -13.79 17.66 -21.38
CA THR A 602 -14.00 16.86 -20.17
C THR A 602 -12.67 16.32 -19.64
N THR A 603 -12.65 15.87 -18.38
CA THR A 603 -11.47 15.24 -17.78
C THR A 603 -11.05 13.99 -18.58
N GLU A 604 -12.02 13.21 -19.07
CA GLU A 604 -11.81 12.02 -19.89
C GLU A 604 -11.20 12.37 -21.24
N GLU A 605 -11.68 13.43 -21.90
CA GLU A 605 -11.14 13.92 -23.19
C GLU A 605 -9.70 14.43 -23.04
N MET A 606 -9.44 15.24 -22.00
CA MET A 606 -8.08 15.70 -21.71
C MET A 606 -7.15 14.52 -21.40
N LYS A 607 -7.61 13.54 -20.63
CA LYS A 607 -6.83 12.34 -20.31
C LYS A 607 -6.55 11.52 -21.56
N PHE A 608 -7.55 11.32 -22.42
CA PHE A 608 -7.38 10.66 -23.72
C PHE A 608 -6.25 11.33 -24.51
N LEU A 609 -6.31 12.66 -24.69
CA LEU A 609 -5.28 13.39 -25.43
C LEU A 609 -3.88 13.24 -24.82
N LYS A 610 -3.76 13.39 -23.50
CA LYS A 610 -2.48 13.26 -22.79
C LYS A 610 -1.87 11.86 -22.91
N CYS A 611 -2.68 10.83 -23.15
CA CYS A 611 -2.27 9.44 -23.35
C CYS A 611 -2.04 9.05 -24.83
N ALA A 612 -1.83 10.01 -25.73
CA ALA A 612 -1.45 9.73 -27.12
C ALA A 612 -0.23 8.82 -27.22
N VAL A 613 0.77 9.08 -26.37
CA VAL A 613 1.96 8.25 -26.16
C VAL A 613 2.13 8.03 -24.66
N THR A 614 2.43 6.80 -24.26
CA THR A 614 2.75 6.36 -22.90
C THR A 614 4.02 5.53 -22.90
N LEU A 615 4.73 5.47 -21.78
CA LEU A 615 5.97 4.69 -21.63
C LEU A 615 5.67 3.40 -20.88
N ASN A 616 5.96 2.26 -21.49
CA ASN A 616 5.58 0.95 -20.98
C ASN A 616 6.54 0.39 -19.92
N GLN A 617 7.77 0.92 -19.82
CA GLN A 617 8.79 0.42 -18.89
C GLN A 617 9.94 1.42 -18.77
N TRP A 618 10.58 1.43 -17.60
CA TRP A 618 11.96 1.88 -17.41
C TRP A 618 12.83 0.62 -17.36
N PRO A 619 13.24 0.01 -18.49
CA PRO A 619 14.05 -1.18 -18.42
C PRO A 619 15.45 -0.77 -17.95
N ALA A 620 15.99 -1.52 -16.98
CA ALA A 620 17.35 -1.34 -16.49
C ALA A 620 18.40 -1.45 -17.61
N CYS A 621 18.08 -2.10 -18.74
CA CYS A 621 18.79 -2.06 -20.03
C CYS A 621 17.80 -2.41 -21.17
N GLY A 622 17.59 -1.53 -22.15
CA GLY A 622 16.75 -1.73 -23.33
C GLY A 622 16.21 -0.41 -23.90
N GLU A 623 15.75 -0.39 -25.15
CA GLU A 623 15.05 0.79 -25.70
C GLU A 623 13.68 0.95 -25.02
N PRO A 624 13.25 2.19 -24.72
CA PRO A 624 11.94 2.45 -24.16
C PRO A 624 10.85 1.96 -25.11
N MET A 625 10.01 1.03 -24.62
CA MET A 625 8.79 0.66 -25.34
C MET A 625 7.75 1.76 -25.15
N TYR A 626 7.32 2.37 -26.25
CA TYR A 626 6.24 3.35 -26.28
C TYR A 626 4.92 2.67 -26.61
N ASN A 627 3.88 3.08 -25.91
CA ASN A 627 2.49 2.66 -26.06
C ASN A 627 1.61 3.91 -26.20
N GLY A 628 0.28 3.77 -26.29
CA GLY A 628 -0.66 4.89 -26.39
C GLY A 628 -1.66 4.70 -27.52
N TRP A 629 -2.73 5.49 -27.53
CA TRP A 629 -3.80 5.32 -28.54
C TRP A 629 -3.30 5.63 -29.96
N ILE A 630 -2.28 6.49 -30.11
CA ILE A 630 -1.77 6.85 -31.44
C ILE A 630 -1.18 5.64 -32.17
N PHE A 631 -0.55 4.72 -31.43
CA PHE A 631 0.00 3.49 -32.00
C PHE A 631 -1.09 2.52 -32.47
N SER A 632 -2.33 2.64 -31.96
CA SER A 632 -3.48 1.86 -32.43
C SER A 632 -4.00 2.32 -33.81
N LEU A 633 -3.54 3.48 -34.31
CA LEU A 633 -3.83 3.96 -35.66
C LEU A 633 -2.93 3.31 -36.74
N PHE A 634 -1.96 2.51 -36.33
CA PHE A 634 -1.09 1.76 -37.23
C PHE A 634 -1.54 0.29 -37.32
N TYR A 635 -1.68 -0.22 -38.54
CA TYR A 635 -1.89 -1.65 -38.80
C TYR A 635 -0.52 -2.29 -39.13
N GLY A 636 0.19 -2.78 -38.12
CA GLY A 636 1.56 -3.32 -38.25
C GLY A 636 2.60 -2.53 -37.42
N THR A 637 3.89 -2.81 -37.59
CA THR A 637 4.97 -2.33 -36.68
C THR A 637 6.02 -1.39 -37.30
N SER A 638 5.92 -0.99 -38.57
CA SER A 638 6.92 -0.06 -39.13
C SER A 638 6.58 1.38 -38.79
N LEU A 639 7.40 2.01 -37.96
CA LEU A 639 7.52 3.47 -37.82
C LEU A 639 8.72 3.99 -38.63
N GLU A 640 9.24 3.19 -39.55
CA GLU A 640 10.39 3.56 -40.37
C GLU A 640 9.99 4.64 -41.39
N ASP A 641 10.97 5.45 -41.78
CA ASP A 641 10.79 6.51 -42.78
C ASP A 641 10.65 5.88 -44.17
N GLU A 642 9.39 5.69 -44.61
CA GLU A 642 9.07 5.22 -45.96
C GLU A 642 8.56 6.38 -46.82
N SER A 643 9.35 6.76 -47.83
CA SER A 643 8.87 7.67 -48.87
C SER A 643 7.78 7.00 -49.71
N VAL A 644 6.58 7.55 -49.69
CA VAL A 644 5.45 7.05 -50.49
C VAL A 644 5.65 7.44 -51.96
N VAL A 645 6.01 6.47 -52.80
CA VAL A 645 6.06 6.62 -54.25
C VAL A 645 4.87 5.86 -54.85
N ALA A 646 4.04 6.57 -55.61
CA ALA A 646 2.89 5.99 -56.29
C ALA A 646 2.89 6.39 -57.76
N ASP A 647 2.47 5.46 -58.63
CA ASP A 647 2.16 5.77 -60.02
C ASP A 647 0.85 6.57 -60.07
N VAL A 648 0.96 7.91 -60.13
CA VAL A 648 -0.21 8.80 -60.10
C VAL A 648 -0.84 8.95 -61.49
N HIS A 649 -0.06 8.79 -62.56
CA HIS A 649 -0.52 8.87 -63.94
C HIS A 649 0.46 8.14 -64.86
N THR A 650 -0.05 7.32 -65.78
CA THR A 650 0.72 6.64 -66.83
C THR A 650 0.24 7.06 -68.21
#